data_AF-A0A3D6DSP7-F1
#
_entry.id   AF-A0A3D6DSP7-F1
#
_cell.length_a   1.000
_cell.length_b   1.000
_cell.length_c   1.000
_cell.angle_alpha   90.00
_cell.angle_beta   90.00
_cell.angle_gamma   90.00
#
_symmetry.space_group_name_H-M   'P 1'
#
loop_
_entity.id
_entity.type
_entity.pdbx_description
1 polymer ?
#
loop_
_entity_poly.entity_id
_entity_poly.type
_entity_poly.pdbx_seq_one_letter_code
_entity_poly.pdbx_strand_id
1 'polypeptide(L)'
;MEAMMPETTTLSLTGRQSDTRQLPALLQPARRTAGEPDDPFLPPGFLQTRVSFEVGAAVRGTGARAQEYQAASDEVLVIELADGGVLITSAGKLKAALERSRPELIGSHGEILFDRLRSEGAAARGVVGDAIGGLVSRVFALTLGASGDPILDAAREKHAELSRGRVGKASDLGVTWLGTKALMWAIEKRLDRQPGLYCWDSGRSRSDGGSDKEALDRARRELQRAVDQQLPVLVFVHGTASSTLGSFGDLQLDQRDVWQVLERHYAGGIYAFEHRTLSESPIENALQLLAALPAGVQLSLVSHSRGGLVADLICLDKVNDRLIEQFRSDLPGTGDADAAEAQGVRGQLESAHAEQREQLRQLAGELAAKKLQVRRYVRVASPAQGTRLASGNLDLFLSGVLTLIGQVPFFFGSPFYSAFKRVVLEIARNRTNAHLVPGIEAMLPDSPMARLLRDAPVRAGIEMAVIAGDIEGGNLLKRLGVLLTDFLLFDNVDNDLVVDTASMFGGIASQAGARTLFDRGADVSHFRYFSNIDTRGALRDWLVAREVLPLTAFQPLPGRFEDLEAATGDEQVAGVSRGADDRTANLPVVVVLPGVMGSHLAVGGKDRVWFDPLDIASGGLGKIAWEKSGIEAEKLFDMFYSGICKYLSTSHRVERFAYDWRQPLDVLAERCADFLEGLLSETTQPVRLLAHSMGGLVIRACIHKRRAVVDQLMARDGARLVMLGTP
;
A
#
# COMPACT_ATOMS: atom_id res chain seq x y z
N MET A 1 -12.65 -35.25 -29.09
CA MET A 1 -12.07 -34.13 -28.32
C MET A 1 -10.59 -34.38 -28.24
N GLU A 2 -9.82 -33.75 -29.11
CA GLU A 2 -8.36 -33.71 -28.96
C GLU A 2 -8.04 -33.21 -27.56
N ALA A 3 -7.23 -33.97 -26.83
CA ALA A 3 -6.64 -33.51 -25.59
C ALA A 3 -5.80 -32.29 -25.94
N MET A 4 -6.30 -31.10 -25.59
CA MET A 4 -5.57 -29.84 -25.70
C MET A 4 -4.25 -30.05 -24.95
N MET A 5 -3.13 -30.02 -25.67
CA MET A 5 -1.80 -30.08 -25.06
C MET A 5 -1.76 -29.04 -23.93
N PRO A 6 -1.20 -29.35 -22.75
CA PRO A 6 -1.05 -28.34 -21.71
C PRO A 6 -0.28 -27.16 -22.32
N GLU A 7 -0.85 -25.95 -22.20
CA GLU A 7 -0.12 -24.77 -22.61
C GLU A 7 1.21 -24.74 -21.86
N THR A 8 2.30 -24.60 -22.61
CA THR A 8 3.65 -24.54 -22.08
C THR A 8 4.24 -23.18 -22.37
N THR A 9 5.03 -22.69 -21.44
CA THR A 9 5.78 -21.45 -21.57
C THR A 9 7.27 -21.78 -21.62
N THR A 10 7.92 -21.44 -22.73
CA THR A 10 9.36 -21.62 -22.89
C THR A 10 10.10 -20.48 -22.18
N LEU A 11 11.00 -20.81 -21.27
CA LEU A 11 11.91 -19.87 -20.62
C LEU A 11 13.28 -19.98 -21.30
N SER A 12 13.79 -18.88 -21.83
CA SER A 12 15.11 -18.80 -22.46
C SER A 12 16.05 -17.94 -21.61
N LEU A 13 17.14 -18.55 -21.13
CA LEU A 13 18.07 -17.91 -20.20
C LEU A 13 19.50 -18.44 -20.32
N THR A 14 20.48 -17.57 -20.05
CA THR A 14 21.89 -17.94 -19.92
C THR A 14 22.27 -17.97 -18.44
N GLY A 15 22.59 -19.16 -17.93
CA GLY A 15 22.91 -19.35 -16.52
C GLY A 15 23.54 -20.70 -16.24
N ARG A 16 23.76 -20.99 -14.95
CA ARG A 16 24.20 -22.31 -14.47
C ARG A 16 23.03 -23.00 -13.79
N GLN A 17 22.70 -24.21 -14.23
CA GLN A 17 21.73 -25.03 -13.53
C GLN A 17 22.31 -25.49 -12.19
N SER A 18 21.54 -25.31 -11.12
CA SER A 18 21.91 -25.69 -9.74
C SER A 18 21.17 -26.95 -9.30
N ASP A 19 21.51 -27.47 -8.12
CA ASP A 19 20.91 -28.68 -7.55
C ASP A 19 19.38 -28.55 -7.42
N THR A 20 18.64 -29.49 -8.01
CA THR A 20 17.18 -29.56 -7.96
C THR A 20 16.64 -29.93 -6.57
N ARG A 21 17.50 -30.20 -5.59
CA ARG A 21 17.11 -30.38 -4.19
C ARG A 21 17.00 -29.08 -3.41
N GLN A 22 17.51 -27.97 -3.94
CA GLN A 22 17.51 -26.69 -3.25
C GLN A 22 16.19 -25.93 -3.46
N LEU A 23 15.61 -25.43 -2.36
CA LEU A 23 14.47 -24.51 -2.38
C LEU A 23 14.94 -23.04 -2.35
N PRO A 24 14.16 -22.11 -2.93
CA PRO A 24 14.39 -20.67 -2.81
C PRO A 24 14.51 -20.26 -1.34
N ALA A 25 15.34 -19.27 -1.03
CA ALA A 25 15.65 -18.90 0.36
C ALA A 25 14.39 -18.55 1.16
N LEU A 26 13.46 -17.81 0.53
CA LEU A 26 12.18 -17.43 1.11
C LEU A 26 11.26 -18.61 1.43
N LEU A 27 11.39 -19.73 0.71
CA LEU A 27 10.54 -20.92 0.83
C LEU A 27 11.20 -22.06 1.61
N GLN A 28 12.42 -21.87 2.09
CA GLN A 28 13.06 -22.86 2.95
C GLN A 28 12.28 -22.99 4.29
N PRO A 29 12.10 -24.22 4.78
CA PRO A 29 11.50 -24.44 6.08
C PRO A 29 12.43 -23.89 7.16
N ALA A 30 11.88 -23.15 8.12
CA ALA A 30 12.63 -22.62 9.25
C ALA A 30 12.90 -23.73 10.28
N ARG A 31 13.70 -24.74 9.95
CA ARG A 31 14.15 -25.75 10.93
C ARG A 31 15.22 -25.12 11.81
N ARG A 32 14.88 -24.82 13.08
CA ARG A 32 15.88 -24.32 14.05
C ARG A 32 16.54 -25.45 14.84
N THR A 33 15.95 -26.66 14.85
CA THR A 33 16.51 -27.80 15.60
C THR A 33 16.04 -29.17 15.06
N ALA A 34 16.85 -30.22 15.25
CA ALA A 34 16.44 -31.59 14.95
C ALA A 34 15.33 -32.04 15.92
N GLY A 35 14.14 -32.41 15.40
CA GLY A 35 13.00 -32.88 16.19
C GLY A 35 11.78 -31.95 16.22
N GLU A 36 11.81 -30.79 15.55
CA GLU A 36 10.61 -29.96 15.37
C GLU A 36 9.60 -30.66 14.43
N PRO A 37 8.27 -30.54 14.70
CA PRO A 37 7.24 -31.07 13.81
C PRO A 37 7.35 -30.41 12.43
N ASP A 38 7.03 -31.18 11.39
CA ASP A 38 7.04 -30.68 10.01
C ASP A 38 6.07 -29.50 9.84
N ASP A 39 6.43 -28.59 8.94
CA ASP A 39 5.63 -27.41 8.62
C ASP A 39 4.23 -27.84 8.13
N PRO A 40 3.14 -27.48 8.86
CA PRO A 40 1.79 -27.95 8.54
C PRO A 40 1.17 -27.30 7.30
N PHE A 41 1.83 -26.28 6.74
CA PHE A 41 1.41 -25.55 5.53
C PHE A 41 2.25 -25.92 4.31
N LEU A 42 3.54 -26.21 4.52
CA LEU A 42 4.51 -26.62 3.50
C LEU A 42 5.16 -27.97 3.88
N PRO A 43 4.40 -29.08 3.91
CA PRO A 43 4.94 -30.36 4.35
C PRO A 43 6.04 -30.87 3.40
N PRO A 44 6.97 -31.73 3.88
CA PRO A 44 8.01 -32.30 3.03
C PRO A 44 7.47 -32.92 1.75
N GLY A 45 8.07 -32.58 0.61
CA GLY A 45 7.64 -33.05 -0.71
C GLY A 45 6.49 -32.27 -1.34
N PHE A 46 5.88 -31.30 -0.63
CA PHE A 46 4.89 -30.40 -1.21
C PHE A 46 5.49 -29.49 -2.29
N LEU A 47 6.66 -28.89 -2.01
CA LEU A 47 7.42 -28.11 -2.98
C LEU A 47 8.44 -29.01 -3.67
N GLN A 48 8.34 -29.14 -4.99
CA GLN A 48 9.30 -29.90 -5.79
C GLN A 48 9.96 -28.96 -6.81
N THR A 49 11.25 -28.69 -6.62
CA THR A 49 12.04 -27.92 -7.58
C THR A 49 12.31 -28.78 -8.81
N ARG A 50 11.76 -28.37 -9.95
CA ARG A 50 12.01 -29.03 -11.25
C ARG A 50 13.32 -28.57 -11.83
N VAL A 51 13.58 -27.27 -11.75
CA VAL A 51 14.83 -26.66 -12.18
C VAL A 51 15.15 -25.40 -11.36
N SER A 52 16.44 -25.13 -11.19
CA SER A 52 16.96 -23.89 -10.61
C SER A 52 18.09 -23.37 -11.47
N PHE A 53 18.03 -22.09 -11.81
CA PHE A 53 19.01 -21.40 -12.63
C PHE A 53 19.64 -20.25 -11.85
N GLU A 54 20.97 -20.24 -11.76
CA GLU A 54 21.73 -19.06 -11.33
C GLU A 54 22.07 -18.21 -12.56
N VAL A 55 21.58 -16.97 -12.58
CA VAL A 55 21.62 -16.08 -13.74
C VAL A 55 22.38 -14.76 -13.49
N GLY A 56 22.89 -14.56 -12.26
CA GLY A 56 23.63 -13.36 -11.85
C GLY A 56 25.01 -13.18 -12.52
N ALA A 57 25.55 -11.96 -12.45
CA ALA A 57 26.81 -11.58 -13.11
C ALA A 57 28.03 -12.44 -12.71
N ALA A 58 28.06 -12.96 -11.48
CA ALA A 58 29.12 -13.83 -10.96
C ALA A 58 29.25 -15.18 -11.69
N VAL A 59 28.21 -15.64 -12.38
CA VAL A 59 28.18 -16.98 -13.02
C VAL A 59 28.82 -16.97 -14.41
N ARG A 60 29.02 -15.80 -15.02
CA ARG A 60 29.55 -15.67 -16.40
C ARG A 60 31.04 -16.00 -16.54
N GLY A 61 31.82 -15.94 -15.45
CA GLY A 61 33.24 -16.31 -15.48
C GLY A 61 33.50 -17.82 -15.56
N THR A 62 32.53 -18.65 -15.16
CA THR A 62 32.70 -20.10 -15.03
C THR A 62 31.41 -20.87 -15.32
N GLY A 63 31.26 -21.39 -16.54
CA GLY A 63 30.30 -22.47 -16.85
C GLY A 63 28.84 -22.09 -17.12
N ALA A 64 28.50 -20.81 -17.29
CA ALA A 64 27.17 -20.40 -17.77
C ALA A 64 26.90 -20.90 -19.21
N ARG A 65 25.71 -21.44 -19.47
CA ARG A 65 25.26 -21.89 -20.79
C ARG A 65 23.87 -21.37 -21.10
N ALA A 66 23.62 -21.02 -22.36
CA ALA A 66 22.28 -20.75 -22.87
C ALA A 66 21.44 -22.03 -22.80
N GLN A 67 20.25 -21.93 -22.24
CA GLN A 67 19.36 -23.05 -21.98
C GLN A 67 17.91 -22.63 -22.21
N GLU A 68 17.10 -23.59 -22.64
CA GLU A 68 15.65 -23.45 -22.72
C GLU A 68 15.00 -24.44 -21.77
N TYR A 69 13.94 -23.99 -21.09
CA TYR A 69 13.11 -24.82 -20.23
C TYR A 69 11.65 -24.65 -20.60
N GLN A 70 10.96 -25.77 -20.85
CA GLN A 70 9.52 -25.76 -21.07
C GLN A 70 8.81 -25.92 -19.73
N ALA A 71 8.30 -24.81 -19.21
CA ALA A 71 7.49 -24.80 -18.01
C ALA A 71 6.03 -25.07 -18.36
N ALA A 72 5.32 -25.84 -17.54
CA ALA A 72 3.86 -25.90 -17.64
C ALA A 72 3.25 -24.53 -17.27
N SER A 73 2.14 -24.13 -17.87
CA SER A 73 1.53 -22.81 -17.58
C SER A 73 1.18 -22.59 -16.11
N ASP A 74 0.88 -23.63 -15.34
CA ASP A 74 0.59 -23.59 -13.89
C ASP A 74 1.82 -23.83 -13.00
N GLU A 75 3.00 -24.06 -13.58
CA GLU A 75 4.24 -24.20 -12.84
C GLU A 75 4.63 -22.87 -12.19
N VAL A 76 4.97 -22.91 -10.90
CA VAL A 76 5.26 -21.72 -10.11
C VAL A 76 6.72 -21.31 -10.34
N LEU A 77 6.91 -20.11 -10.85
CA LEU A 77 8.21 -19.47 -10.98
C LEU A 77 8.51 -18.64 -9.73
N VAL A 78 9.68 -18.86 -9.16
CA VAL A 78 10.25 -18.01 -8.10
C VAL A 78 11.48 -17.31 -8.65
N ILE A 79 11.38 -15.99 -8.82
CA ILE A 79 12.41 -15.13 -9.40
C ILE A 79 13.02 -14.32 -8.26
N GLU A 80 14.25 -14.66 -7.87
CA GLU A 80 15.01 -13.93 -6.85
C GLU A 80 15.80 -12.80 -7.53
N LEU A 81 15.69 -11.59 -6.98
CA LEU A 81 16.42 -10.42 -7.43
C LEU A 81 17.75 -10.28 -6.68
N ALA A 82 18.68 -9.50 -7.23
CA ALA A 82 20.01 -9.28 -6.66
C ALA A 82 19.98 -8.48 -5.35
N ASP A 83 18.93 -7.70 -5.10
CA ASP A 83 18.72 -6.90 -3.88
C ASP A 83 17.90 -7.65 -2.81
N GLY A 84 17.57 -8.92 -3.04
CA GLY A 84 16.79 -9.74 -2.12
C GLY A 84 15.27 -9.68 -2.32
N GLY A 85 14.78 -8.91 -3.31
CA GLY A 85 13.38 -9.00 -3.74
C GLY A 85 13.05 -10.38 -4.32
N VAL A 86 11.82 -10.85 -4.14
CA VAL A 86 11.35 -12.12 -4.71
C VAL A 86 10.02 -11.90 -5.40
N LEU A 87 9.88 -12.40 -6.63
CA LEU A 87 8.60 -12.51 -7.34
C LEU A 87 8.21 -13.99 -7.44
N ILE A 88 7.02 -14.32 -6.94
CA ILE A 88 6.39 -15.64 -7.06
C ILE A 88 5.16 -15.50 -7.96
N THR A 89 5.17 -16.15 -9.11
CA THR A 89 4.06 -16.14 -10.07
C THR A 89 4.03 -17.48 -10.84
N SER A 90 3.07 -17.69 -11.75
CA SER A 90 3.11 -18.85 -12.66
C SER A 90 3.72 -18.49 -14.01
N ALA A 91 4.25 -19.50 -14.70
CA ALA A 91 4.86 -19.31 -16.01
C ALA A 91 3.89 -18.70 -17.03
N GLY A 92 2.64 -19.18 -17.08
CA GLY A 92 1.62 -18.65 -17.98
C GLY A 92 1.24 -17.20 -17.67
N LYS A 93 1.12 -16.84 -16.38
CA LYS A 93 0.76 -15.46 -15.98
C LYS A 93 1.89 -14.47 -16.25
N LEU A 94 3.14 -14.86 -15.98
CA LEU A 94 4.30 -14.05 -16.33
C LEU A 94 4.37 -13.81 -17.84
N LYS A 95 4.18 -14.84 -18.66
CA LYS A 95 4.15 -14.72 -20.12
C LYS A 95 3.09 -13.72 -20.56
N ALA A 96 1.85 -13.89 -20.11
CA ALA A 96 0.74 -13.01 -20.48
C ALA A 96 0.98 -11.56 -20.03
N ALA A 97 1.58 -11.34 -18.85
CA ALA A 97 1.92 -10.00 -18.37
C ALA A 97 3.01 -9.35 -19.25
N LEU A 98 4.04 -10.10 -19.62
CA LEU A 98 5.12 -9.62 -20.49
C LEU A 98 4.64 -9.35 -21.91
N GLU A 99 3.77 -10.19 -22.48
CA GLU A 99 3.19 -9.96 -23.81
C GLU A 99 2.43 -8.61 -23.90
N ARG A 100 1.75 -8.21 -22.82
CA ARG A 100 1.03 -6.93 -22.77
C ARG A 100 1.95 -5.74 -22.50
N SER A 101 2.85 -5.88 -21.54
CA SER A 101 3.59 -4.74 -20.96
C SER A 101 5.00 -4.56 -21.51
N ARG A 102 5.61 -5.64 -22.04
CA ARG A 102 6.99 -5.74 -22.53
C ARG A 102 7.15 -6.77 -23.66
N PRO A 103 6.48 -6.59 -24.81
CA PRO A 103 6.54 -7.56 -25.91
C PRO A 103 7.97 -7.79 -26.43
N GLU A 104 8.91 -6.87 -26.21
CA GLU A 104 10.33 -7.00 -26.53
C GLU A 104 11.07 -8.10 -25.73
N LEU A 105 10.49 -8.52 -24.60
CA LEU A 105 10.97 -9.64 -23.77
C LEU A 105 10.41 -10.99 -24.23
N ILE A 106 9.55 -11.00 -25.24
CA ILE A 106 9.02 -12.21 -25.86
C ILE A 106 9.78 -12.44 -27.18
N GLY A 107 10.36 -13.62 -27.33
CA GLY A 107 11.08 -14.01 -28.54
C GLY A 107 10.16 -14.36 -29.70
N SER A 108 10.77 -14.60 -30.86
CA SER A 108 10.01 -14.87 -32.10
C SER A 108 9.20 -16.17 -32.06
N HIS A 109 9.50 -17.07 -31.13
CA HIS A 109 8.79 -18.32 -30.92
C HIS A 109 7.89 -18.27 -29.67
N GLY A 110 7.68 -17.08 -29.09
CA GLY A 110 6.84 -16.88 -27.90
C GLY A 110 7.53 -17.27 -26.58
N GLU A 111 8.85 -17.44 -26.59
CA GLU A 111 9.66 -17.73 -25.40
C GLU A 111 9.94 -16.46 -24.57
N ILE A 112 9.98 -16.59 -23.25
CA ILE A 112 10.37 -15.50 -22.35
C ILE A 112 11.89 -15.36 -22.37
N LEU A 113 12.40 -14.19 -22.77
CA LEU A 113 13.82 -13.89 -22.90
C LEU A 113 14.39 -13.28 -21.60
N PHE A 114 14.72 -14.12 -20.62
CA PHE A 114 15.32 -13.68 -19.34
C PHE A 114 16.68 -12.99 -19.51
N ASP A 115 17.41 -13.27 -20.59
CA ASP A 115 18.65 -12.55 -20.88
C ASP A 115 18.42 -11.09 -21.30
N ARG A 116 17.25 -10.75 -21.85
CA ARG A 116 16.91 -9.36 -22.21
C ARG A 116 16.43 -8.55 -21.01
N LEU A 117 15.77 -9.21 -20.04
CA LEU A 117 15.48 -8.67 -18.70
C LEU A 117 16.77 -8.16 -17.99
N ARG A 118 17.96 -8.57 -18.44
CA ARG A 118 19.27 -8.10 -17.93
C ARG A 118 19.87 -6.90 -18.68
N SER A 119 19.45 -6.62 -19.92
CA SER A 119 20.23 -5.78 -20.86
C SER A 119 19.86 -4.30 -20.90
N GLU A 120 18.64 -3.92 -20.53
CA GLU A 120 18.18 -2.52 -20.60
C GLU A 120 18.80 -1.58 -19.57
N GLY A 121 19.53 -2.09 -18.58
CA GLY A 121 20.30 -1.25 -17.67
C GLY A 121 21.77 -1.06 -18.02
N ALA A 122 22.26 -1.67 -19.11
CA ALA A 122 23.66 -1.59 -19.53
C ALA A 122 23.88 -0.72 -20.79
N ALA A 123 22.82 -0.20 -21.41
CA ALA A 123 22.88 0.53 -22.68
C ALA A 123 22.81 2.06 -22.55
N ALA A 124 22.84 2.65 -21.35
CA ALA A 124 22.94 4.10 -21.16
C ALA A 124 24.40 4.53 -20.96
N ARG A 125 25.15 4.72 -22.07
CA ARG A 125 26.48 5.34 -22.03
C ARG A 125 26.34 6.85 -21.78
N GLY A 126 26.61 7.28 -20.55
CA GLY A 126 26.83 8.70 -20.23
C GLY A 126 26.84 8.99 -18.73
N VAL A 127 28.00 8.83 -18.07
CA VAL A 127 28.49 9.34 -16.75
C VAL A 127 27.55 9.34 -15.52
N VAL A 128 26.28 8.91 -15.62
CA VAL A 128 25.35 8.62 -14.52
C VAL A 128 24.54 7.37 -14.90
N GLY A 129 25.25 6.27 -15.20
CA GLY A 129 24.66 5.09 -15.85
C GLY A 129 25.12 3.73 -15.32
N ASP A 130 25.74 3.66 -14.14
CA ASP A 130 26.19 2.41 -13.54
C ASP A 130 25.28 2.02 -12.35
N ALA A 131 24.27 1.17 -12.58
CA ALA A 131 23.70 0.24 -11.58
C ALA A 131 22.46 -0.58 -12.04
N ILE A 132 22.15 -0.74 -13.33
CA ILE A 132 20.91 -1.45 -13.75
C ILE A 132 21.23 -2.72 -14.57
N GLY A 133 22.49 -3.16 -14.60
CA GLY A 133 22.87 -4.44 -15.21
C GLY A 133 22.81 -5.62 -14.23
N GLY A 134 21.64 -6.23 -14.02
CA GLY A 134 21.54 -7.54 -13.33
C GLY A 134 20.50 -7.63 -12.22
N LEU A 135 19.23 -7.34 -12.52
CA LEU A 135 18.15 -7.40 -11.52
C LEU A 135 17.88 -8.83 -11.02
N VAL A 136 17.92 -9.85 -11.86
CA VAL A 136 17.62 -11.25 -11.48
C VAL A 136 18.89 -12.01 -11.10
N SER A 137 18.90 -12.62 -9.92
CA SER A 137 20.01 -13.44 -9.42
C SER A 137 19.76 -14.94 -9.63
N ARG A 138 18.53 -15.41 -9.38
CA ARG A 138 18.12 -16.81 -9.54
C ARG A 138 16.69 -16.95 -10.04
N VAL A 139 16.41 -18.04 -10.75
CA VAL A 139 15.07 -18.44 -11.18
C VAL A 139 14.84 -19.90 -10.83
N PHE A 140 13.74 -20.20 -10.15
CA PHE A 140 13.30 -21.55 -9.83
C PHE A 140 11.97 -21.83 -10.53
N ALA A 141 11.79 -23.05 -11.04
CA ALA A 141 10.49 -23.57 -11.45
C ALA A 141 10.08 -24.70 -10.50
N LEU A 142 8.93 -24.53 -9.86
CA LEU A 142 8.42 -25.38 -8.80
C LEU A 142 7.07 -25.97 -9.20
N THR A 143 6.89 -27.27 -8.97
CA THR A 143 5.58 -27.90 -8.99
C THR A 143 5.06 -28.06 -7.56
N LEU A 144 3.77 -27.74 -7.35
CA LEU A 144 3.09 -27.88 -6.07
C LEU A 144 2.34 -29.21 -5.99
N GLY A 145 2.63 -29.98 -4.93
CA GLY A 145 1.80 -31.11 -4.53
C GLY A 145 2.60 -32.34 -4.10
N ALA A 146 2.15 -32.93 -3.00
CA ALA A 146 2.34 -34.33 -2.68
C ALA A 146 1.00 -35.07 -2.88
N SER A 147 1.03 -36.37 -3.12
CA SER A 147 -0.17 -37.21 -3.03
C SER A 147 -0.75 -37.13 -1.60
N GLY A 148 -1.98 -36.62 -1.45
CA GLY A 148 -2.69 -36.49 -0.17
C GLY A 148 -2.35 -35.20 0.59
N ASP A 149 -2.73 -34.04 0.06
CA ASP A 149 -2.58 -32.74 0.73
C ASP A 149 -3.85 -32.41 1.55
N PRO A 150 -3.80 -32.51 2.90
CA PRO A 150 -4.99 -32.30 3.71
C PRO A 150 -5.47 -30.84 3.77
N ILE A 151 -4.75 -29.85 3.23
CA ILE A 151 -5.31 -28.49 2.99
C ILE A 151 -6.25 -28.55 1.79
N LEU A 152 -5.80 -29.15 0.68
CA LEU A 152 -6.62 -29.25 -0.53
C LEU A 152 -7.85 -30.15 -0.33
N ASP A 153 -7.73 -31.19 0.50
CA ASP A 153 -8.86 -32.05 0.82
C ASP A 153 -9.90 -31.31 1.68
N ALA A 154 -9.47 -30.57 2.71
CA ALA A 154 -10.36 -29.71 3.49
C ALA A 154 -11.00 -28.60 2.64
N ALA A 155 -10.26 -28.04 1.67
CA ALA A 155 -10.79 -27.06 0.73
C ALA A 155 -11.88 -27.66 -0.18
N ARG A 156 -11.69 -28.89 -0.67
CA ARG A 156 -12.70 -29.61 -1.47
C ARG A 156 -13.98 -29.87 -0.68
N GLU A 157 -13.85 -30.33 0.56
CA GLU A 157 -14.99 -30.53 1.46
C GLU A 157 -15.73 -29.22 1.72
N LYS A 158 -15.00 -28.15 2.04
CA LYS A 158 -15.61 -26.84 2.30
C LYS A 158 -16.27 -26.26 1.05
N HIS A 159 -15.69 -26.45 -0.13
CA HIS A 159 -16.28 -26.00 -1.38
C HIS A 159 -17.60 -26.71 -1.69
N ALA A 160 -17.69 -28.03 -1.42
CA ALA A 160 -18.92 -28.79 -1.57
C ALA A 160 -20.01 -28.32 -0.58
N GLU A 161 -19.62 -27.98 0.66
CA GLU A 161 -20.52 -27.39 1.67
C GLU A 161 -21.08 -26.04 1.18
N LEU A 162 -20.21 -25.11 0.77
CA LEU A 162 -20.59 -23.78 0.29
C LEU A 162 -21.45 -23.83 -0.98
N SER A 163 -21.23 -24.83 -1.83
CA SER A 163 -21.99 -25.05 -3.07
C SER A 163 -23.31 -25.80 -2.87
N ARG A 164 -23.77 -25.94 -1.61
CA ARG A 164 -25.00 -26.68 -1.22
C ARG A 164 -25.02 -28.12 -1.72
N GLY A 165 -23.90 -28.83 -1.60
CA GLY A 165 -23.78 -30.25 -1.92
C GLY A 165 -23.61 -30.57 -3.41
N ARG A 166 -23.53 -29.57 -4.30
CA ARG A 166 -23.03 -29.80 -5.66
C ARG A 166 -21.55 -30.16 -5.56
N VAL A 167 -21.14 -31.28 -6.16
CA VAL A 167 -19.72 -31.66 -6.23
C VAL A 167 -19.01 -30.61 -7.08
N GLY A 168 -18.38 -29.65 -6.40
CA GLY A 168 -17.51 -28.70 -7.05
C GLY A 168 -16.32 -29.43 -7.67
N LYS A 169 -15.85 -28.95 -8.83
CA LYS A 169 -14.69 -29.57 -9.48
C LYS A 169 -13.44 -29.18 -8.70
N ALA A 170 -12.45 -30.08 -8.64
CA ALA A 170 -11.15 -29.75 -8.07
C ALA A 170 -10.50 -28.55 -8.78
N SER A 171 -10.82 -28.35 -10.06
CA SER A 171 -10.41 -27.20 -10.86
C SER A 171 -10.99 -25.87 -10.38
N ASP A 172 -12.03 -25.86 -9.53
CA ASP A 172 -12.71 -24.61 -9.11
C ASP A 172 -11.97 -23.91 -7.96
N LEU A 173 -11.09 -24.63 -7.25
CA LEU A 173 -10.29 -24.09 -6.15
C LEU A 173 -9.31 -23.03 -6.68
N GLY A 174 -9.34 -21.83 -6.09
CA GLY A 174 -8.47 -20.72 -6.50
C GLY A 174 -8.87 -20.03 -7.81
N VAL A 175 -9.94 -20.44 -8.49
CA VAL A 175 -10.39 -19.84 -9.76
C VAL A 175 -11.85 -19.39 -9.78
N THR A 176 -12.63 -19.76 -8.77
CA THR A 176 -14.01 -19.28 -8.56
C THR A 176 -14.12 -18.59 -7.20
N TRP A 177 -15.16 -17.78 -6.97
CA TRP A 177 -15.35 -17.11 -5.67
C TRP A 177 -15.45 -18.12 -4.52
N LEU A 178 -16.34 -19.12 -4.65
CA LEU A 178 -16.54 -20.13 -3.60
C LEU A 178 -15.34 -21.08 -3.46
N GLY A 179 -14.70 -21.47 -4.57
CA GLY A 179 -13.52 -22.33 -4.52
C GLY A 179 -12.31 -21.63 -3.91
N THR A 180 -12.12 -20.34 -4.19
CA THR A 180 -11.08 -19.51 -3.57
C THR A 180 -11.38 -19.27 -2.08
N LYS A 181 -12.62 -18.94 -1.73
CA LYS A 181 -13.07 -18.86 -0.33
C LYS A 181 -12.79 -20.15 0.45
N ALA A 182 -13.09 -21.31 -0.12
CA ALA A 182 -12.84 -22.61 0.49
C ALA A 182 -11.34 -22.92 0.65
N LEU A 183 -10.52 -22.58 -0.35
CA LEU A 183 -9.07 -22.76 -0.30
C LEU A 183 -8.42 -21.90 0.78
N MET A 184 -8.76 -20.60 0.82
CA MET A 184 -8.26 -19.70 1.86
C MET A 184 -8.73 -20.15 3.26
N TRP A 185 -9.97 -20.62 3.38
CA TRP A 185 -10.51 -21.14 4.64
C TRP A 185 -9.74 -22.37 5.12
N ALA A 186 -9.38 -23.28 4.22
CA ALA A 186 -8.66 -24.50 4.57
C ALA A 186 -7.24 -24.22 5.07
N ILE A 187 -6.61 -23.16 4.55
CA ILE A 187 -5.34 -22.63 5.05
C ILE A 187 -5.56 -21.96 6.42
N GLU A 188 -6.45 -20.98 6.51
CA GLU A 188 -6.67 -20.18 7.73
C GLU A 188 -7.20 -21.02 8.91
N LYS A 189 -7.97 -22.08 8.68
CA LYS A 189 -8.46 -22.98 9.74
C LYS A 189 -7.34 -23.67 10.51
N ARG A 190 -6.15 -23.81 9.92
CA ARG A 190 -4.98 -24.44 10.55
C ARG A 190 -4.17 -23.49 11.43
N LEU A 191 -4.51 -22.21 11.46
CA LEU A 191 -3.88 -21.25 12.37
C LEU A 191 -4.27 -21.56 13.83
N ASP A 192 -3.37 -21.20 14.75
CA ASP A 192 -3.42 -21.64 16.15
C ASP A 192 -4.66 -21.19 16.93
N ARG A 193 -5.30 -20.09 16.53
CA ARG A 193 -6.51 -19.54 17.19
C ARG A 193 -7.71 -19.52 16.25
N GLN A 194 -8.86 -19.95 16.75
CA GLN A 194 -10.13 -19.82 16.05
C GLN A 194 -10.64 -18.37 16.09
N PRO A 195 -11.46 -17.96 15.10
CA PRO A 195 -12.07 -16.64 15.10
C PRO A 195 -12.90 -16.35 16.37
N GLY A 196 -12.77 -15.14 16.91
CA GLY A 196 -13.52 -14.68 18.06
C GLY A 196 -12.86 -13.52 18.81
N LEU A 197 -13.55 -13.02 19.84
CA LEU A 197 -13.08 -11.91 20.66
C LEU A 197 -12.49 -12.45 21.96
N TYR A 198 -11.20 -12.21 22.16
CA TYR A 198 -10.43 -12.74 23.29
C TYR A 198 -9.99 -11.62 24.22
N CYS A 199 -9.92 -11.87 25.54
CA CYS A 199 -9.22 -10.96 26.44
C CYS A 199 -7.73 -10.88 26.06
N TRP A 200 -7.17 -9.68 26.06
CA TRP A 200 -5.77 -9.42 25.77
C TRP A 200 -5.09 -8.78 26.98
N ASP A 201 -4.59 -9.62 27.88
CA ASP A 201 -3.98 -9.22 29.16
C ASP A 201 -2.43 -9.13 29.04
N SER A 202 -1.79 -8.22 29.78
CA SER A 202 -0.32 -8.18 29.87
C SER A 202 0.25 -9.46 30.49
N GLY A 203 1.33 -9.99 29.90
CA GLY A 203 2.08 -11.11 30.46
C GLY A 203 1.51 -12.51 30.23
N ARG A 204 0.35 -12.67 29.56
CA ARG A 204 -0.20 -13.98 29.15
C ARG A 204 -0.03 -14.26 27.65
N SER A 205 1.12 -13.90 27.09
CA SER A 205 1.46 -14.30 25.72
C SER A 205 1.65 -15.83 25.68
N ARG A 206 0.70 -16.53 25.05
CA ARG A 206 0.72 -17.96 24.67
C ARG A 206 0.56 -19.05 25.74
N SER A 207 0.42 -18.77 27.04
CA SER A 207 0.54 -19.83 28.07
C SER A 207 -0.61 -20.04 29.05
N ASP A 208 -1.85 -19.67 28.72
CA ASP A 208 -2.97 -20.39 29.34
C ASP A 208 -3.18 -21.63 28.46
N GLY A 209 -2.81 -22.81 28.97
CA GLY A 209 -3.10 -24.11 28.34
C GLY A 209 -4.59 -24.45 28.30
N GLY A 210 -5.47 -23.44 28.25
CA GLY A 210 -6.91 -23.56 28.08
C GLY A 210 -7.28 -23.61 26.61
N SER A 211 -8.41 -24.27 26.33
CA SER A 211 -8.95 -24.36 24.97
C SER A 211 -9.50 -22.99 24.51
N ASP A 212 -9.56 -22.76 23.18
CA ASP A 212 -10.20 -21.56 22.60
C ASP A 212 -11.61 -21.32 23.17
N LYS A 213 -12.35 -22.41 23.42
CA LYS A 213 -13.68 -22.34 24.04
C LYS A 213 -13.65 -21.66 25.41
N GLU A 214 -12.73 -22.05 26.28
CA GLU A 214 -12.61 -21.48 27.62
C GLU A 214 -12.20 -20.01 27.58
N ALA A 215 -11.32 -19.66 26.64
CA ALA A 215 -10.86 -18.29 26.43
C ALA A 215 -12.00 -17.38 25.92
N LEU A 216 -12.82 -17.87 24.97
CA LEU A 216 -14.00 -17.17 24.45
C LEU A 216 -15.09 -17.03 25.52
N ASP A 217 -15.35 -18.09 26.29
CA ASP A 217 -16.32 -18.07 27.38
C ASP A 217 -15.90 -17.08 28.48
N ARG A 218 -14.60 -16.99 28.77
CA ARG A 218 -14.06 -15.95 29.67
C ARG A 218 -14.31 -14.56 29.12
N ALA A 219 -13.94 -14.29 27.87
CA ALA A 219 -14.11 -12.98 27.27
C ALA A 219 -15.58 -12.52 27.29
N ARG A 220 -16.51 -13.43 26.99
CA ARG A 220 -17.95 -13.17 27.09
C ARG A 220 -18.38 -12.77 28.50
N ARG A 221 -17.89 -13.45 29.54
CA ARG A 221 -18.21 -13.11 30.94
C ARG A 221 -17.67 -11.74 31.35
N GLU A 222 -16.42 -11.43 31.00
CA GLU A 222 -15.81 -10.14 31.32
C GLU A 222 -16.49 -8.98 30.58
N LEU A 223 -16.86 -9.17 29.30
CA LEU A 223 -17.62 -8.19 28.53
C LEU A 223 -19.00 -7.92 29.15
N GLN A 224 -19.69 -8.97 29.61
CA GLN A 224 -20.99 -8.79 30.28
C GLN A 224 -20.82 -8.02 31.60
N ARG A 225 -19.79 -8.36 32.39
CA ARG A 225 -19.44 -7.62 33.61
C ARG A 225 -19.15 -6.14 33.32
N ALA A 226 -18.44 -5.85 32.23
CA ALA A 226 -18.15 -4.48 31.81
C ALA A 226 -19.42 -3.70 31.47
N VAL A 227 -20.40 -4.32 30.81
CA VAL A 227 -21.72 -3.70 30.54
C VAL A 227 -22.47 -3.43 31.85
N ASP A 228 -22.56 -4.43 32.73
CA ASP A 228 -23.31 -4.33 34.00
C ASP A 228 -22.74 -3.23 34.90
N GLN A 229 -21.43 -3.01 34.85
CA GLN A 229 -20.71 -2.01 35.63
C GLN A 229 -20.45 -0.70 34.85
N GLN A 230 -20.94 -0.60 33.61
CA GLN A 230 -20.74 0.56 32.71
C GLN A 230 -19.26 0.94 32.53
N LEU A 231 -18.38 -0.05 32.44
CA LEU A 231 -16.94 0.13 32.27
C LEU A 231 -16.55 0.20 30.79
N PRO A 232 -15.60 1.07 30.41
CA PRO A 232 -15.10 1.16 29.05
C PRO A 232 -14.24 -0.07 28.70
N VAL A 233 -14.41 -0.58 27.47
CA VAL A 233 -13.61 -1.65 26.89
C VAL A 233 -12.87 -1.17 25.66
N LEU A 234 -11.69 -1.75 25.40
CA LEU A 234 -10.91 -1.50 24.20
C LEU A 234 -10.82 -2.78 23.37
N VAL A 235 -11.11 -2.70 22.07
CA VAL A 235 -11.01 -3.82 21.13
C VAL A 235 -10.00 -3.52 20.04
N PHE A 236 -9.07 -4.45 19.84
CA PHE A 236 -8.09 -4.43 18.75
C PHE A 236 -8.52 -5.31 17.58
N VAL A 237 -8.38 -4.81 16.34
CA VAL A 237 -8.80 -5.50 15.11
C VAL A 237 -7.62 -5.54 14.11
N HIS A 238 -7.01 -6.72 13.95
CA HIS A 238 -5.81 -6.89 13.14
C HIS A 238 -6.07 -6.87 11.62
N GLY A 239 -4.98 -6.80 10.84
CA GLY A 239 -4.99 -6.72 9.38
C GLY A 239 -4.90 -8.07 8.65
N THR A 240 -4.76 -7.99 7.32
CA THR A 240 -4.68 -9.13 6.40
C THR A 240 -3.52 -10.07 6.71
N ALA A 241 -3.77 -11.39 6.66
CA ALA A 241 -2.80 -12.45 6.89
C ALA A 241 -1.98 -12.29 8.19
N SER A 242 -2.58 -11.69 9.22
CA SER A 242 -1.96 -11.39 10.51
C SER A 242 -2.72 -12.06 11.67
N SER A 243 -2.31 -11.72 12.89
CA SER A 243 -2.99 -12.04 14.16
C SER A 243 -2.89 -10.84 15.10
N THR A 244 -3.55 -10.91 16.26
CA THR A 244 -3.38 -9.89 17.31
C THR A 244 -1.92 -9.68 17.67
N LEU A 245 -1.19 -10.77 17.92
CA LEU A 245 0.21 -10.68 18.31
C LEU A 245 1.08 -10.14 17.16
N GLY A 246 0.78 -10.54 15.91
CA GLY A 246 1.48 -10.04 14.74
C GLY A 246 1.28 -8.55 14.50
N SER A 247 0.05 -8.05 14.62
CA SER A 247 -0.23 -6.62 14.37
C SER A 247 0.11 -5.73 15.56
N PHE A 248 -0.11 -6.17 16.79
CA PHE A 248 -0.10 -5.27 17.96
C PHE A 248 0.85 -5.70 19.08
N GLY A 249 1.60 -6.79 18.93
CA GLY A 249 2.47 -7.35 19.99
C GLY A 249 3.48 -6.34 20.56
N ASP A 250 4.00 -5.45 19.72
CA ASP A 250 4.99 -4.44 20.11
C ASP A 250 4.44 -3.39 21.11
N LEU A 251 3.11 -3.22 21.20
CA LEU A 251 2.48 -2.37 22.22
C LEU A 251 2.71 -2.89 23.64
N GLN A 252 2.90 -4.21 23.81
CA GLN A 252 3.14 -4.83 25.11
C GLN A 252 4.63 -4.83 25.51
N LEU A 253 5.56 -4.50 24.60
CA LEU A 253 6.99 -4.43 24.91
C LEU A 253 7.33 -3.26 25.83
N ASP A 254 6.57 -2.16 25.73
CA ASP A 254 6.76 -0.94 26.51
C ASP A 254 5.69 -0.80 27.60
N GLN A 255 5.71 -1.75 28.55
CA GLN A 255 4.63 -1.97 29.49
C GLN A 255 4.30 -0.73 30.34
N ARG A 256 5.30 0.08 30.71
CA ARG A 256 5.13 1.17 31.68
C ARG A 256 4.44 2.38 31.08
N ASP A 257 4.77 2.74 29.85
CA ASP A 257 4.37 4.04 29.29
C ASP A 257 3.12 3.97 28.44
N VAL A 258 2.82 2.83 27.82
CA VAL A 258 1.65 2.66 26.94
C VAL A 258 0.66 1.65 27.53
N TRP A 259 1.08 0.40 27.68
CA TRP A 259 0.15 -0.68 27.97
C TRP A 259 -0.54 -0.57 29.34
N GLN A 260 0.22 -0.31 30.42
CA GLN A 260 -0.35 -0.12 31.76
C GLN A 260 -1.24 1.13 31.87
N VAL A 261 -1.05 2.12 31.01
CA VAL A 261 -1.94 3.29 30.95
C VAL A 261 -3.29 2.88 30.33
N LEU A 262 -3.26 2.10 29.24
CA LEU A 262 -4.45 1.56 28.62
C LEU A 262 -5.21 0.61 29.56
N GLU A 263 -4.53 -0.32 30.22
CA GLU A 263 -5.16 -1.26 31.16
C GLU A 263 -5.86 -0.54 32.32
N ARG A 264 -5.27 0.54 32.83
CA ARG A 264 -5.89 1.36 33.88
C ARG A 264 -7.10 2.15 33.40
N HIS A 265 -7.04 2.67 32.17
CA HIS A 265 -8.15 3.45 31.60
C HIS A 265 -9.34 2.55 31.22
N TYR A 266 -9.06 1.40 30.59
CA TYR A 266 -10.05 0.42 30.14
C TYR A 266 -10.33 -0.64 31.19
N ALA A 267 -10.94 -0.21 32.31
CA ALA A 267 -11.26 -1.08 33.45
C ALA A 267 -12.24 -2.23 33.11
N GLY A 268 -12.97 -2.14 31.99
CA GLY A 268 -13.80 -3.22 31.45
C GLY A 268 -13.02 -4.28 30.68
N GLY A 269 -11.72 -4.06 30.48
CA GLY A 269 -10.80 -4.98 29.81
C GLY A 269 -10.36 -4.50 28.43
N ILE A 270 -9.22 -5.03 28.01
CA ILE A 270 -8.70 -4.93 26.65
C ILE A 270 -8.93 -6.28 25.97
N TYR A 271 -9.42 -6.24 24.74
CA TYR A 271 -9.78 -7.41 23.96
C TYR A 271 -9.16 -7.32 22.58
N ALA A 272 -8.98 -8.47 21.95
CA ALA A 272 -8.49 -8.56 20.59
C ALA A 272 -9.32 -9.54 19.78
N PHE A 273 -9.66 -9.12 18.57
CA PHE A 273 -10.53 -9.85 17.67
C PHE A 273 -9.71 -10.63 16.64
N GLU A 274 -9.61 -11.94 16.84
CA GLU A 274 -9.04 -12.87 15.87
C GLU A 274 -10.10 -13.18 14.82
N HIS A 275 -9.75 -13.05 13.54
CA HIS A 275 -10.68 -13.33 12.45
C HIS A 275 -9.96 -13.78 11.18
N ARG A 276 -10.67 -14.46 10.29
CA ARG A 276 -10.14 -14.81 8.96
C ARG A 276 -10.18 -13.59 8.07
N THR A 277 -9.09 -13.36 7.35
CA THR A 277 -8.87 -12.12 6.61
C THR A 277 -8.76 -12.32 5.12
N LEU A 278 -8.67 -13.58 4.65
CA LEU A 278 -8.60 -13.95 3.23
C LEU A 278 -9.89 -14.65 2.77
N SER A 279 -10.37 -15.63 3.52
CA SER A 279 -11.59 -16.39 3.18
C SER A 279 -12.89 -15.66 3.49
N GLU A 280 -12.85 -14.69 4.41
CA GLU A 280 -14.04 -13.97 4.86
C GLU A 280 -13.93 -12.50 4.43
N SER A 281 -15.05 -11.90 4.07
CA SER A 281 -15.12 -10.46 3.77
C SER A 281 -15.17 -9.62 5.06
N PRO A 282 -14.85 -8.31 5.02
CA PRO A 282 -14.98 -7.44 6.18
C PRO A 282 -16.40 -7.39 6.76
N ILE A 283 -17.43 -7.62 5.94
CA ILE A 283 -18.84 -7.67 6.38
C ILE A 283 -19.08 -8.89 7.27
N GLU A 284 -18.58 -10.06 6.86
CA GLU A 284 -18.64 -11.28 7.66
C GLU A 284 -17.88 -11.13 8.98
N ASN A 285 -16.68 -10.52 8.94
CA ASN A 285 -15.91 -10.26 10.15
C ASN A 285 -16.61 -9.26 11.08
N ALA A 286 -17.25 -8.21 10.54
CA ALA A 286 -18.01 -7.25 11.33
C ALA A 286 -19.23 -7.90 12.01
N LEU A 287 -19.95 -8.78 11.31
CA LEU A 287 -21.03 -9.59 11.88
C LEU A 287 -20.52 -10.49 13.02
N GLN A 288 -19.37 -11.14 12.85
CA GLN A 288 -18.76 -11.96 13.90
C GLN A 288 -18.35 -11.14 15.13
N LEU A 289 -17.71 -9.99 14.93
CA LEU A 289 -17.34 -9.10 16.02
C LEU A 289 -18.59 -8.59 16.76
N LEU A 290 -19.62 -8.17 16.01
CA LEU A 290 -20.87 -7.67 16.57
C LEU A 290 -21.63 -8.76 17.35
N ALA A 291 -21.59 -10.00 16.89
CA ALA A 291 -22.15 -11.15 17.60
C ALA A 291 -21.44 -11.39 18.94
N ALA A 292 -20.11 -11.18 19.00
CA ALA A 292 -19.32 -11.34 20.22
C ALA A 292 -19.52 -10.20 21.23
N LEU A 293 -19.89 -9.00 20.78
CA LEU A 293 -20.11 -7.83 21.65
C LEU A 293 -21.50 -7.85 22.30
N PRO A 294 -21.63 -7.61 23.62
CA PRO A 294 -22.92 -7.44 24.27
C PRO A 294 -23.56 -6.10 23.90
N ALA A 295 -24.89 -6.02 24.00
CA ALA A 295 -25.62 -4.79 23.73
C ALA A 295 -25.28 -3.69 24.75
N GLY A 296 -25.19 -2.44 24.29
CA GLY A 296 -24.94 -1.27 25.14
C GLY A 296 -23.49 -1.09 25.61
N VAL A 297 -22.55 -1.93 25.18
CA VAL A 297 -21.14 -1.85 25.58
C VAL A 297 -20.50 -0.50 25.24
N GLN A 298 -19.69 0.02 26.18
CA GLN A 298 -18.88 1.22 25.99
C GLN A 298 -17.57 0.86 25.31
N LEU A 299 -17.53 1.08 24.00
CA LEU A 299 -16.52 0.53 23.12
C LEU A 299 -15.53 1.59 22.66
N SER A 300 -14.24 1.28 22.76
CA SER A 300 -13.18 1.94 22.01
C SER A 300 -12.52 0.94 21.06
N LEU A 301 -12.08 1.42 19.90
CA LEU A 301 -11.52 0.59 18.84
C LEU A 301 -10.11 1.03 18.46
N VAL A 302 -9.24 0.06 18.23
CA VAL A 302 -7.98 0.23 17.49
C VAL A 302 -7.96 -0.77 16.36
N SER A 303 -7.73 -0.32 15.14
CA SER A 303 -7.67 -1.20 13.98
C SER A 303 -6.41 -0.98 13.16
N HIS A 304 -5.97 -2.03 12.47
CA HIS A 304 -4.81 -1.98 11.59
C HIS A 304 -5.15 -2.54 10.21
N SER A 305 -4.69 -1.87 9.15
CA SER A 305 -4.82 -2.35 7.77
C SER A 305 -6.27 -2.67 7.42
N ARG A 306 -6.55 -3.79 6.75
CA ARG A 306 -7.91 -4.29 6.45
C ARG A 306 -8.85 -4.34 7.66
N GLY A 307 -8.31 -4.53 8.88
CA GLY A 307 -9.11 -4.48 10.11
C GLY A 307 -9.81 -3.14 10.32
N GLY A 308 -9.31 -2.06 9.70
CA GLY A 308 -9.99 -0.77 9.65
C GLY A 308 -11.32 -0.81 8.90
N LEU A 309 -11.44 -1.60 7.84
CA LEU A 309 -12.72 -1.79 7.14
C LEU A 309 -13.76 -2.47 8.05
N VAL A 310 -13.33 -3.44 8.85
CA VAL A 310 -14.18 -4.14 9.83
C VAL A 310 -14.64 -3.16 10.92
N ALA A 311 -13.71 -2.39 11.50
CA ALA A 311 -14.03 -1.41 12.54
C ALA A 311 -14.90 -0.26 12.01
N ASP A 312 -14.67 0.21 10.79
CA ASP A 312 -15.49 1.22 10.12
C ASP A 312 -16.95 0.75 9.97
N LEU A 313 -17.17 -0.52 9.59
CA LEU A 313 -18.49 -1.12 9.49
C LEU A 313 -19.23 -1.13 10.85
N ILE A 314 -18.52 -1.35 11.96
CA ILE A 314 -19.10 -1.28 13.33
C ILE A 314 -19.56 0.15 13.70
N CYS A 315 -18.94 1.16 13.11
CA CYS A 315 -19.20 2.58 13.36
C CYS A 315 -20.35 3.18 12.54
N LEU A 316 -20.90 2.43 11.58
CA LEU A 316 -22.02 2.90 10.76
C LEU A 316 -23.30 3.10 11.58
N ASP A 317 -24.16 3.98 11.08
CA ASP A 317 -25.52 4.24 11.57
C ASP A 317 -26.50 4.31 10.38
N LYS A 318 -27.74 3.85 10.58
CA LYS A 318 -28.84 3.95 9.61
C LYS A 318 -28.46 3.59 8.16
N VAL A 319 -27.70 2.51 7.98
CA VAL A 319 -27.42 1.94 6.64
C VAL A 319 -28.75 1.50 6.04
N ASN A 320 -29.20 2.22 5.00
CA ASN A 320 -30.51 2.01 4.40
C ASN A 320 -30.43 1.09 3.18
N ASP A 321 -31.57 0.54 2.77
CA ASP A 321 -31.64 -0.38 1.64
C ASP A 321 -31.11 0.23 0.33
N ARG A 322 -31.27 1.55 0.12
CA ARG A 322 -30.76 2.21 -1.09
C ARG A 322 -29.24 2.11 -1.19
N LEU A 323 -28.51 2.35 -0.09
CA LEU A 323 -27.05 2.21 -0.05
C LEU A 323 -26.64 0.74 -0.22
N ILE A 324 -27.40 -0.19 0.37
CA ILE A 324 -27.14 -1.62 0.25
C ILE A 324 -27.32 -2.08 -1.21
N GLU A 325 -28.38 -1.66 -1.90
CA GLU A 325 -28.57 -2.00 -3.32
C GLU A 325 -27.48 -1.45 -4.24
N GLN A 326 -26.77 -0.39 -3.84
CA GLN A 326 -25.62 0.16 -4.54
C GLN A 326 -24.31 -0.60 -4.29
N PHE A 327 -24.33 -1.59 -3.39
CA PHE A 327 -23.21 -2.49 -3.14
C PHE A 327 -23.11 -3.53 -4.26
N ARG A 328 -22.48 -3.10 -5.36
CA ARG A 328 -22.19 -3.89 -6.55
C ARG A 328 -20.95 -3.37 -7.25
N SER A 329 -20.24 -4.23 -7.97
CA SER A 329 -19.11 -3.80 -8.78
C SER A 329 -19.55 -2.96 -9.98
N ASP A 330 -18.88 -1.83 -10.22
CA ASP A 330 -19.10 -0.96 -11.39
C ASP A 330 -17.88 -1.05 -12.35
N LEU A 331 -17.28 -2.25 -12.47
CA LEU A 331 -15.95 -2.48 -13.05
C LEU A 331 -15.81 -2.01 -14.51
N PRO A 332 -14.85 -1.11 -14.80
CA PRO A 332 -14.42 -0.87 -16.19
C PRO A 332 -13.67 -2.09 -16.77
N GLY A 333 -13.03 -2.95 -15.95
CA GLY A 333 -12.38 -4.22 -16.34
C GLY A 333 -11.93 -5.03 -15.10
N THR A 334 -11.66 -6.34 -15.24
CA THR A 334 -11.31 -7.26 -14.11
C THR A 334 -9.80 -7.54 -13.98
N GLY A 335 -8.97 -6.93 -14.84
CA GLY A 335 -7.54 -7.21 -14.96
C GLY A 335 -7.19 -8.48 -15.76
N ASP A 336 -8.18 -9.29 -16.12
CA ASP A 336 -7.97 -10.48 -16.98
C ASP A 336 -7.80 -10.06 -18.45
N ALA A 337 -6.88 -10.72 -19.15
CA ALA A 337 -6.64 -10.46 -20.57
C ALA A 337 -7.70 -11.09 -21.49
N ASP A 338 -8.29 -12.21 -21.05
CA ASP A 338 -9.36 -12.89 -21.77
C ASP A 338 -10.73 -12.31 -21.37
N ALA A 339 -11.49 -11.84 -22.35
CA ALA A 339 -12.83 -11.32 -22.15
C ALA A 339 -13.81 -12.36 -21.57
N ALA A 340 -13.63 -13.65 -21.86
CA ALA A 340 -14.43 -14.73 -21.31
C ALA A 340 -14.11 -14.98 -19.84
N GLU A 341 -12.83 -14.94 -19.44
CA GLU A 341 -12.41 -15.02 -18.04
C GLU A 341 -12.94 -13.81 -17.25
N ALA A 342 -12.80 -12.60 -17.80
CA ALA A 342 -13.33 -11.37 -17.22
C ALA A 342 -14.86 -11.44 -17.02
N GLN A 343 -15.59 -11.97 -18.01
CA GLN A 343 -17.03 -12.16 -17.89
C GLN A 343 -17.39 -13.22 -16.85
N GLY A 344 -16.59 -14.28 -16.72
CA GLY A 344 -16.71 -15.28 -15.67
C GLY A 344 -16.55 -14.69 -14.27
N VAL A 345 -15.50 -13.88 -14.05
CA VAL A 345 -15.26 -13.18 -12.79
C VAL A 345 -16.41 -12.24 -12.44
N ARG A 346 -16.91 -11.46 -13.43
CA ARG A 346 -18.08 -10.58 -13.23
C ARG A 346 -19.32 -11.34 -12.75
N GLY A 347 -19.62 -12.49 -13.35
CA GLY A 347 -20.77 -13.31 -12.92
C GLY A 347 -20.62 -13.88 -11.51
N GLN A 348 -19.39 -14.24 -11.11
CA GLN A 348 -19.08 -14.67 -9.74
C GLN A 348 -19.27 -13.52 -8.75
N LEU A 349 -18.77 -12.32 -9.08
CA LEU A 349 -18.91 -11.11 -8.26
C LEU A 349 -20.37 -10.68 -8.07
N GLU A 350 -21.20 -10.75 -9.11
CA GLU A 350 -22.61 -10.41 -9.00
C GLU A 350 -23.32 -11.27 -7.95
N SER A 351 -23.04 -12.57 -7.96
CA SER A 351 -23.59 -13.53 -6.99
C SER A 351 -23.03 -13.28 -5.57
N ALA A 352 -21.72 -13.03 -5.46
CA ALA A 352 -21.07 -12.73 -4.19
C ALA A 352 -21.58 -11.43 -3.56
N HIS A 353 -21.71 -10.36 -4.36
CA HIS A 353 -22.23 -9.08 -3.91
C HIS A 353 -23.71 -9.19 -3.52
N ALA A 354 -24.50 -10.07 -4.15
CA ALA A 354 -25.87 -10.35 -3.72
C ALA A 354 -25.92 -10.95 -2.31
N GLU A 355 -25.03 -11.89 -1.99
CA GLU A 355 -24.89 -12.43 -0.64
C GLU A 355 -24.44 -11.35 0.35
N GLN A 356 -23.44 -10.53 -0.02
CA GLN A 356 -22.95 -9.44 0.82
C GLN A 356 -24.01 -8.37 1.07
N ARG A 357 -24.91 -8.09 0.12
CA ARG A 357 -26.07 -7.21 0.36
C ARG A 357 -26.98 -7.74 1.46
N GLU A 358 -27.23 -9.06 1.48
CA GLU A 358 -28.01 -9.67 2.56
C GLU A 358 -27.28 -9.60 3.90
N GLN A 359 -25.98 -9.85 3.91
CA GLN A 359 -25.14 -9.69 5.10
C GLN A 359 -25.12 -8.24 5.61
N LEU A 360 -25.15 -7.24 4.72
CA LEU A 360 -25.26 -5.83 5.09
C LEU A 360 -26.61 -5.49 5.71
N ARG A 361 -27.71 -6.08 5.22
CA ARG A 361 -29.04 -5.94 5.86
C ARG A 361 -29.03 -6.53 7.26
N GLN A 362 -28.44 -7.72 7.43
CA GLN A 362 -28.25 -8.33 8.73
C GLN A 362 -27.40 -7.43 9.65
N LEU A 363 -26.28 -6.91 9.14
CA LEU A 363 -25.38 -6.03 9.90
C LEU A 363 -26.11 -4.76 10.35
N ALA A 364 -26.88 -4.12 9.47
CA ALA A 364 -27.67 -2.94 9.80
C ALA A 364 -28.68 -3.23 10.93
N GLY A 365 -29.38 -4.37 10.87
CA GLY A 365 -30.31 -4.81 11.92
C GLY A 365 -29.62 -5.07 13.26
N GLU A 366 -28.49 -5.79 13.24
CA GLU A 366 -27.71 -6.08 14.45
C GLU A 366 -27.11 -4.80 15.06
N LEU A 367 -26.61 -3.86 14.26
CA LEU A 367 -26.08 -2.58 14.75
C LEU A 367 -27.16 -1.78 15.48
N ALA A 368 -28.37 -1.74 14.91
CA ALA A 368 -29.53 -1.09 15.53
C ALA A 368 -29.96 -1.78 16.85
N ALA A 369 -29.90 -3.11 16.90
CA ALA A 369 -30.27 -3.89 18.08
C ALA A 369 -29.23 -3.75 19.21
N LYS A 370 -27.94 -3.80 18.88
CA LYS A 370 -26.83 -3.81 19.84
C LYS A 370 -26.61 -2.46 20.51
N LYS A 371 -26.94 -1.34 19.86
CA LYS A 371 -26.84 0.02 20.44
C LYS A 371 -25.48 0.29 21.11
N LEU A 372 -24.38 -0.11 20.47
CA LEU A 372 -23.04 0.06 21.04
C LEU A 372 -22.77 1.55 21.30
N GLN A 373 -21.99 1.85 22.34
CA GLN A 373 -21.54 3.21 22.63
C GLN A 373 -20.08 3.35 22.20
N VAL A 374 -19.84 3.59 20.90
CA VAL A 374 -18.49 3.78 20.37
C VAL A 374 -18.00 5.17 20.75
N ARG A 375 -16.94 5.26 21.57
CA ARG A 375 -16.40 6.52 22.11
C ARG A 375 -15.14 6.96 21.37
N ARG A 376 -14.11 6.13 21.41
CA ARG A 376 -12.81 6.36 20.76
C ARG A 376 -12.61 5.39 19.61
N TYR A 377 -12.03 5.86 18.53
CA TYR A 377 -11.59 4.99 17.44
C TYR A 377 -10.25 5.49 16.90
N VAL A 378 -9.24 4.62 16.84
CA VAL A 378 -7.96 4.87 16.16
C VAL A 378 -7.81 3.88 15.02
N ARG A 379 -7.82 4.37 13.78
CA ARG A 379 -7.62 3.56 12.57
C ARG A 379 -6.20 3.76 12.05
N VAL A 380 -5.44 2.67 11.92
CA VAL A 380 -4.03 2.72 11.50
C VAL A 380 -3.87 2.05 10.14
N ALA A 381 -3.36 2.78 9.14
CA ALA A 381 -2.97 2.25 7.84
C ALA A 381 -4.04 1.44 7.07
N SER A 382 -5.33 1.79 7.24
CA SER A 382 -6.43 1.07 6.60
C SER A 382 -6.57 1.40 5.12
N PRO A 383 -6.79 0.43 4.21
CA PRO A 383 -7.07 0.69 2.78
C PRO A 383 -8.52 1.16 2.58
N ALA A 384 -8.91 2.27 3.22
CA ALA A 384 -10.31 2.70 3.32
C ALA A 384 -10.90 3.23 2.00
N GLN A 385 -10.06 3.53 1.00
CA GLN A 385 -10.48 3.77 -0.40
C GLN A 385 -10.01 2.66 -1.36
N GLY A 386 -9.54 1.53 -0.83
CA GLY A 386 -8.84 0.49 -1.58
C GLY A 386 -7.38 0.84 -1.89
N THR A 387 -6.58 -0.14 -2.28
CA THR A 387 -5.16 -0.01 -2.63
C THR A 387 -4.91 -0.45 -4.06
N ARG A 388 -4.31 0.42 -4.87
CA ARG A 388 -4.01 0.11 -6.29
C ARG A 388 -2.96 -0.99 -6.43
N LEU A 389 -2.17 -1.19 -5.38
CA LEU A 389 -1.14 -2.23 -5.33
C LEU A 389 -1.74 -3.65 -5.49
N ALA A 390 -2.98 -3.88 -5.01
CA ALA A 390 -3.62 -5.19 -5.06
C ALA A 390 -4.39 -5.48 -6.38
N SER A 391 -4.75 -4.46 -7.17
CA SER A 391 -5.69 -4.60 -8.30
C SER A 391 -5.04 -5.02 -9.62
N GLY A 392 -3.79 -4.64 -9.89
CA GLY A 392 -3.13 -4.91 -11.18
C GLY A 392 -2.33 -6.20 -11.25
N ASN A 393 -1.66 -6.59 -10.15
CA ASN A 393 -0.76 -7.74 -10.10
C ASN A 393 -0.74 -8.37 -8.70
N LEU A 394 -1.78 -9.15 -8.37
CA LEU A 394 -1.91 -9.80 -7.05
C LEU A 394 -0.66 -10.58 -6.64
N ASP A 395 -0.08 -11.35 -7.56
CA ASP A 395 1.13 -12.15 -7.33
C ASP A 395 2.31 -11.28 -6.91
N LEU A 396 2.52 -10.14 -7.60
CA LEU A 396 3.57 -9.17 -7.29
C LEU A 396 3.34 -8.54 -5.91
N PHE A 397 2.12 -8.08 -5.66
CA PHE A 397 1.74 -7.49 -4.37
C PHE A 397 2.00 -8.45 -3.21
N LEU A 398 1.50 -9.69 -3.31
CA LEU A 398 1.66 -10.70 -2.27
C LEU A 398 3.12 -11.13 -2.12
N SER A 399 3.88 -11.22 -3.21
CA SER A 399 5.32 -11.51 -3.15
C SER A 399 6.10 -10.38 -2.47
N GLY A 400 5.73 -9.12 -2.72
CA GLY A 400 6.27 -7.95 -2.04
C GLY A 400 5.98 -7.98 -0.54
N VAL A 401 4.72 -8.18 -0.16
CA VAL A 401 4.31 -8.32 1.26
C VAL A 401 5.03 -9.49 1.92
N LEU A 402 5.14 -10.64 1.26
CA LEU A 402 5.82 -11.83 1.78
C LEU A 402 7.32 -11.58 2.01
N THR A 403 7.96 -10.83 1.11
CA THR A 403 9.37 -10.42 1.23
C THR A 403 9.55 -9.48 2.43
N LEU A 404 8.67 -8.48 2.58
CA LEU A 404 8.74 -7.52 3.68
C LEU A 404 8.52 -8.18 5.04
N ILE A 405 7.51 -9.03 5.18
CA ILE A 405 7.27 -9.80 6.42
C ILE A 405 8.48 -10.69 6.72
N GLY A 406 9.10 -11.29 5.69
CA GLY A 406 10.29 -12.13 5.84
C GLY A 406 11.52 -11.40 6.39
N GLN A 407 11.59 -10.08 6.25
CA GLN A 407 12.69 -9.26 6.77
C GLN A 407 12.55 -8.95 8.27
N VAL A 408 11.37 -9.16 8.85
CA VAL A 408 11.12 -8.91 10.27
C VAL A 408 11.43 -10.20 11.06
N PRO A 409 12.50 -10.24 11.89
CA PRO A 409 13.00 -11.47 12.50
C PRO A 409 11.97 -12.22 13.37
N PHE A 410 11.02 -11.50 13.96
CA PHE A 410 9.95 -12.06 14.80
C PHE A 410 8.98 -12.96 14.02
N PHE A 411 8.70 -12.65 12.75
CA PHE A 411 7.79 -13.46 11.93
C PHE A 411 8.46 -14.67 11.31
N PHE A 412 9.79 -14.69 11.26
CA PHE A 412 10.58 -15.75 10.64
C PHE A 412 10.43 -17.08 11.41
N GLY A 413 9.69 -18.02 10.83
CA GLY A 413 9.36 -19.31 11.45
C GLY A 413 8.03 -19.34 12.21
N SER A 414 7.21 -18.29 12.12
CA SER A 414 5.84 -18.31 12.65
C SER A 414 4.89 -19.13 11.76
N PRO A 415 3.88 -19.82 12.32
CA PRO A 415 2.85 -20.52 11.55
C PRO A 415 2.11 -19.60 10.57
N PHE A 416 1.87 -18.34 10.95
CA PHE A 416 1.25 -17.33 10.10
C PHE A 416 2.09 -17.03 8.84
N TYR A 417 3.41 -16.91 9.01
CA TYR A 417 4.29 -16.67 7.87
C TYR A 417 4.29 -17.85 6.89
N SER A 418 4.28 -19.09 7.40
CA SER A 418 4.20 -20.27 6.53
C SER A 418 2.82 -20.42 5.85
N ALA A 419 1.73 -20.14 6.58
CA ALA A 419 0.40 -20.06 6.01
C ALA A 419 0.35 -19.04 4.86
N PHE A 420 0.97 -17.87 5.04
CA PHE A 420 1.02 -16.85 4.00
C PHE A 420 1.87 -17.29 2.80
N LYS A 421 3.02 -17.97 3.00
CA LYS A 421 3.77 -18.60 1.88
C LYS A 421 2.86 -19.56 1.10
N ARG A 422 2.07 -20.39 1.78
CA ARG A 422 1.13 -21.31 1.14
C ARG A 422 0.08 -20.57 0.32
N VAL A 423 -0.47 -19.46 0.83
CA VAL A 423 -1.40 -18.59 0.09
C VAL A 423 -0.76 -18.05 -1.18
N VAL A 424 0.44 -17.47 -1.11
CA VAL A 424 1.13 -16.90 -2.29
C VAL A 424 1.37 -17.97 -3.36
N LEU A 425 1.80 -19.16 -2.95
CA LEU A 425 2.04 -20.29 -3.86
C LEU A 425 0.76 -20.78 -4.55
N GLU A 426 -0.34 -20.92 -3.80
CA GLU A 426 -1.62 -21.34 -4.37
C GLU A 426 -2.21 -20.29 -5.31
N ILE A 427 -2.10 -19.00 -4.98
CA ILE A 427 -2.55 -17.90 -5.83
C ILE A 427 -1.76 -17.89 -7.15
N ALA A 428 -0.43 -18.03 -7.08
CA ALA A 428 0.43 -18.08 -8.25
C ALA A 428 0.09 -19.26 -9.17
N ARG A 429 -0.01 -20.48 -8.60
CA ARG A 429 -0.33 -21.72 -9.34
C ARG A 429 -1.69 -21.64 -10.03
N ASN A 430 -2.72 -21.21 -9.30
CA ASN A 430 -4.08 -21.17 -9.81
C ASN A 430 -4.35 -19.92 -10.67
N ARG A 431 -3.39 -19.00 -10.78
CA ARG A 431 -3.54 -17.70 -11.47
C ARG A 431 -4.74 -16.91 -10.92
N THR A 432 -4.95 -17.00 -9.61
CA THR A 432 -6.15 -16.45 -8.95
C THR A 432 -6.30 -14.95 -9.21
N ASN A 433 -7.51 -14.54 -9.60
CA ASN A 433 -7.87 -13.13 -9.72
C ASN A 433 -8.17 -12.54 -8.32
N ALA A 434 -7.66 -11.34 -8.03
CA ALA A 434 -7.83 -10.67 -6.73
C ALA A 434 -9.30 -10.47 -6.34
N HIS A 435 -10.17 -10.24 -7.31
CA HIS A 435 -11.61 -10.09 -7.11
C HIS A 435 -12.29 -11.36 -6.59
N LEU A 436 -11.65 -12.53 -6.71
CA LEU A 436 -12.22 -13.80 -6.26
C LEU A 436 -11.80 -14.17 -4.83
N VAL A 437 -10.91 -13.41 -4.20
CA VAL A 437 -10.49 -13.62 -2.82
C VAL A 437 -11.31 -12.66 -1.92
N PRO A 438 -12.29 -13.14 -1.14
CA PRO A 438 -13.23 -12.26 -0.43
C PRO A 438 -12.59 -11.21 0.47
N GLY A 439 -11.48 -11.57 1.11
CA GLY A 439 -10.73 -10.67 1.98
C GLY A 439 -9.95 -9.59 1.24
N ILE A 440 -9.46 -9.88 0.03
CA ILE A 440 -8.67 -8.97 -0.81
C ILE A 440 -9.58 -8.10 -1.68
N GLU A 441 -10.68 -8.65 -2.21
CA GLU A 441 -11.65 -7.91 -3.04
C GLU A 441 -12.10 -6.63 -2.34
N ALA A 442 -12.38 -6.69 -1.03
CA ALA A 442 -12.83 -5.53 -0.26
C ALA A 442 -11.77 -4.43 -0.10
N MET A 443 -10.50 -4.73 -0.41
CA MET A 443 -9.37 -3.79 -0.38
C MET A 443 -9.03 -3.25 -1.78
N LEU A 444 -9.78 -3.63 -2.82
CA LEU A 444 -9.54 -3.12 -4.18
C LEU A 444 -10.19 -1.73 -4.36
N PRO A 445 -9.58 -0.81 -5.12
CA PRO A 445 -10.13 0.54 -5.34
C PRO A 445 -11.51 0.56 -6.00
N ASP A 446 -11.80 -0.44 -6.83
CA ASP A 446 -13.07 -0.64 -7.53
C ASP A 446 -14.09 -1.49 -6.75
N SER A 447 -13.73 -1.92 -5.53
CA SER A 447 -14.65 -2.60 -4.63
C SER A 447 -15.82 -1.68 -4.24
N PRO A 448 -17.05 -2.21 -4.16
CA PRO A 448 -18.18 -1.47 -3.60
C PRO A 448 -17.99 -1.07 -2.13
N MET A 449 -17.05 -1.69 -1.40
CA MET A 449 -16.78 -1.38 0.01
C MET A 449 -16.34 0.07 0.23
N ALA A 450 -15.41 0.57 -0.58
CA ALA A 450 -14.90 1.94 -0.46
C ALA A 450 -16.03 2.98 -0.62
N ARG A 451 -16.92 2.77 -1.61
CA ARG A 451 -18.09 3.64 -1.82
C ARG A 451 -19.08 3.55 -0.66
N LEU A 452 -19.39 2.34 -0.20
CA LEU A 452 -20.28 2.14 0.95
C LEU A 452 -19.77 2.92 2.17
N LEU A 453 -18.50 2.76 2.55
CA LEU A 453 -17.94 3.42 3.73
C LEU A 453 -17.84 4.94 3.57
N ARG A 454 -17.61 5.44 2.36
CA ARG A 454 -17.59 6.87 2.06
C ARG A 454 -18.98 7.51 2.17
N ASP A 455 -20.03 6.79 1.79
CA ASP A 455 -21.38 7.35 1.60
C ASP A 455 -22.36 6.99 2.73
N ALA A 456 -22.07 5.94 3.52
CA ALA A 456 -22.94 5.48 4.61
C ALA A 456 -22.85 6.40 5.84
N PRO A 457 -23.98 6.75 6.48
CA PRO A 457 -23.96 7.59 7.67
C PRO A 457 -23.16 6.96 8.82
N VAL A 458 -22.46 7.81 9.55
CA VAL A 458 -21.64 7.41 10.71
C VAL A 458 -22.36 7.76 12.00
N ARG A 459 -22.19 6.92 13.03
CA ARG A 459 -22.74 7.17 14.36
C ARG A 459 -22.18 8.47 14.95
N ALA A 460 -23.08 9.29 15.49
CA ALA A 460 -22.69 10.56 16.10
C ALA A 460 -21.84 10.37 17.36
N GLY A 461 -20.90 11.30 17.59
CA GLY A 461 -20.12 11.36 18.83
C GLY A 461 -18.92 10.42 18.90
N ILE A 462 -18.54 9.77 17.78
CA ILE A 462 -17.28 9.02 17.71
C ILE A 462 -16.12 10.02 17.60
N GLU A 463 -15.18 9.93 18.53
CA GLU A 463 -13.92 10.67 18.44
C GLU A 463 -12.90 9.78 17.72
N MET A 464 -12.80 9.99 16.41
CA MET A 464 -11.98 9.20 15.49
C MET A 464 -10.62 9.84 15.16
N ALA A 465 -9.56 9.05 15.24
CA ALA A 465 -8.23 9.36 14.74
C ALA A 465 -7.82 8.40 13.63
N VAL A 466 -7.06 8.92 12.67
CA VAL A 466 -6.40 8.15 11.61
C VAL A 466 -4.90 8.32 11.77
N ILE A 467 -4.17 7.21 11.86
CA ILE A 467 -2.71 7.19 11.74
C ILE A 467 -2.40 6.69 10.33
N ALA A 468 -1.85 7.56 9.51
CA ALA A 468 -1.39 7.26 8.15
C ALA A 468 0.12 7.42 8.09
N GLY A 469 0.75 6.75 7.13
CA GLY A 469 2.19 6.87 6.94
C GLY A 469 2.60 6.88 5.48
N ASP A 470 3.82 7.32 5.27
CA ASP A 470 4.49 7.42 3.97
C ASP A 470 6.00 7.17 4.16
N ILE A 471 6.53 6.18 3.44
CA ILE A 471 7.93 5.78 3.55
C ILE A 471 8.81 6.62 2.64
N GLU A 472 9.77 7.34 3.24
CA GLU A 472 10.76 8.10 2.48
C GLU A 472 12.04 7.26 2.28
N GLY A 473 12.29 6.77 1.06
CA GLY A 473 13.57 6.14 0.69
C GLY A 473 13.63 4.61 0.62
N GLY A 474 12.49 3.91 0.56
CA GLY A 474 12.43 2.45 0.40
C GLY A 474 12.78 1.97 -1.02
N ASN A 475 13.99 1.41 -1.21
CA ASN A 475 14.48 0.95 -2.53
C ASN A 475 13.94 -0.42 -3.00
N LEU A 476 13.36 -1.25 -2.13
CA LEU A 476 13.12 -2.67 -2.42
C LEU A 476 11.87 -2.94 -3.28
N LEU A 477 10.72 -2.33 -2.94
CA LEU A 477 9.49 -2.49 -3.73
C LEU A 477 9.54 -1.74 -5.06
N LYS A 478 10.16 -0.55 -5.09
CA LYS A 478 10.35 0.24 -6.32
C LYS A 478 11.11 -0.57 -7.39
N ARG A 479 12.05 -1.43 -7.00
CA ARG A 479 12.83 -2.28 -7.93
C ARG A 479 12.12 -3.57 -8.37
N LEU A 480 11.29 -4.17 -7.52
CA LEU A 480 10.38 -5.26 -7.91
C LEU A 480 9.37 -4.78 -8.99
N GLY A 481 8.86 -3.55 -8.84
CA GLY A 481 7.98 -2.91 -9.82
C GLY A 481 8.65 -2.62 -11.18
N VAL A 482 9.97 -2.42 -11.23
CA VAL A 482 10.71 -2.19 -12.47
C VAL A 482 10.73 -3.43 -13.39
N LEU A 483 10.46 -4.63 -12.89
CA LEU A 483 10.40 -5.86 -13.70
C LEU A 483 9.05 -6.06 -14.43
N LEU A 484 7.97 -5.43 -13.94
CA LEU A 484 6.61 -5.49 -14.51
C LEU A 484 6.10 -4.06 -14.70
N THR A 485 6.22 -3.51 -15.91
CA THR A 485 6.05 -2.08 -16.27
C THR A 485 4.74 -1.45 -15.84
N ASP A 486 3.67 -2.23 -15.63
CA ASP A 486 2.39 -1.74 -15.07
C ASP A 486 2.57 -1.07 -13.70
N PHE A 487 3.66 -1.34 -12.98
CA PHE A 487 3.97 -0.68 -11.72
C PHE A 487 4.57 0.73 -11.88
N LEU A 488 5.18 1.05 -13.02
CA LEU A 488 5.77 2.38 -13.27
C LEU A 488 4.70 3.48 -13.40
N LEU A 489 3.44 3.11 -13.66
CA LEU A 489 2.29 4.04 -13.57
C LEU A 489 1.92 4.40 -12.12
N PHE A 490 2.48 3.71 -11.12
CA PHE A 490 2.22 3.92 -9.69
C PHE A 490 3.41 4.51 -8.92
N ASP A 491 4.50 4.88 -9.61
CA ASP A 491 5.80 5.25 -9.02
C ASP A 491 5.83 6.58 -8.24
N ASN A 492 4.68 7.27 -8.13
CA ASN A 492 4.51 8.57 -7.49
C ASN A 492 3.36 8.63 -6.46
N VAL A 493 2.90 7.49 -5.93
CA VAL A 493 1.88 7.48 -4.87
C VAL A 493 2.55 7.26 -3.52
N ASP A 494 2.49 8.27 -2.64
CA ASP A 494 2.86 8.15 -1.22
C ASP A 494 2.17 6.89 -0.64
N ASN A 495 2.93 6.02 0.01
CA ASN A 495 2.42 4.76 0.56
C ASN A 495 3.32 4.24 1.69
N ASP A 496 2.82 3.30 2.49
CA ASP A 496 3.58 2.68 3.59
C ASP A 496 4.14 1.29 3.25
N LEU A 497 4.38 1.03 1.96
CA LEU A 497 4.74 -0.25 1.32
C LEU A 497 3.56 -1.18 0.99
N VAL A 498 2.37 -0.96 1.55
CA VAL A 498 1.21 -1.87 1.36
C VAL A 498 -0.06 -1.11 0.99
N VAL A 499 -0.24 0.09 1.52
CA VAL A 499 -1.44 0.90 1.32
C VAL A 499 -1.06 2.30 0.88
N ASP A 500 -1.75 2.80 -0.15
CA ASP A 500 -1.65 4.18 -0.61
C ASP A 500 -2.03 5.15 0.52
N THR A 501 -1.21 6.14 0.84
CA THR A 501 -1.42 7.09 1.93
C THR A 501 -2.77 7.81 1.80
N ALA A 502 -3.16 8.19 0.57
CA ALA A 502 -4.46 8.78 0.29
C ALA A 502 -5.64 7.86 0.70
N SER A 503 -5.49 6.55 0.50
CA SER A 503 -6.51 5.56 0.86
C SER A 503 -6.76 5.51 2.37
N MET A 504 -5.71 5.74 3.19
CA MET A 504 -5.79 5.73 4.65
C MET A 504 -6.72 6.81 5.22
N PHE A 505 -6.86 7.93 4.51
CA PHE A 505 -7.72 9.05 4.91
C PHE A 505 -9.19 8.88 4.51
N GLY A 506 -9.55 7.81 3.80
CA GLY A 506 -10.91 7.58 3.30
C GLY A 506 -11.89 6.88 4.24
N GLY A 507 -12.84 6.14 3.66
CA GLY A 507 -13.93 5.50 4.39
C GLY A 507 -14.73 6.50 5.22
N ILE A 508 -15.00 6.16 6.48
CA ILE A 508 -15.86 6.97 7.36
C ILE A 508 -15.20 8.23 7.94
N ALA A 509 -13.89 8.44 7.72
CA ALA A 509 -13.10 9.44 8.44
C ALA A 509 -13.62 10.88 8.26
N SER A 510 -14.01 11.25 7.04
CA SER A 510 -14.57 12.58 6.76
C SER A 510 -15.91 12.79 7.48
N GLN A 511 -16.80 11.81 7.43
CA GLN A 511 -18.10 11.88 8.09
C GLN A 511 -17.99 11.86 9.62
N ALA A 512 -17.00 11.14 10.16
CA ALA A 512 -16.72 11.09 11.59
C ALA A 512 -16.03 12.37 12.13
N GLY A 513 -15.64 13.31 11.26
CA GLY A 513 -14.85 14.47 11.66
C GLY A 513 -13.47 14.07 12.21
N ALA A 514 -12.86 13.03 11.63
CA ALA A 514 -11.64 12.45 12.15
C ALA A 514 -10.46 13.43 12.15
N ARG A 515 -9.47 13.17 13.02
CA ARG A 515 -8.18 13.87 13.02
C ARG A 515 -7.06 12.92 12.59
N THR A 516 -6.00 13.46 12.01
CA THR A 516 -4.94 12.67 11.40
C THR A 516 -3.59 12.90 12.08
N LEU A 517 -2.89 11.81 12.35
CA LEU A 517 -1.45 11.82 12.53
C LEU A 517 -0.84 11.24 11.26
N PHE A 518 0.11 11.96 10.69
CA PHE A 518 0.79 11.54 9.49
C PHE A 518 2.27 11.34 9.79
N ASP A 519 2.70 10.08 9.78
CA ASP A 519 4.07 9.65 10.09
C ASP A 519 4.88 9.54 8.79
N ARG A 520 5.98 10.29 8.68
CA ARG A 520 6.83 10.33 7.48
C ARG A 520 8.29 10.12 7.85
N GLY A 521 8.97 9.24 7.11
CA GLY A 521 10.40 9.01 7.27
C GLY A 521 10.88 7.65 6.79
N ALA A 522 12.19 7.43 6.81
CA ALA A 522 12.81 6.19 6.32
C ALA A 522 12.50 4.94 7.16
N ASP A 523 12.12 5.13 8.43
CA ASP A 523 11.74 4.06 9.35
C ASP A 523 10.23 3.77 9.35
N VAL A 524 9.42 4.55 8.62
CA VAL A 524 7.98 4.35 8.50
C VAL A 524 7.70 3.16 7.60
N SER A 525 6.89 2.21 8.09
CA SER A 525 6.42 1.08 7.29
C SER A 525 5.13 0.52 7.86
N HIS A 526 4.38 -0.20 7.02
CA HIS A 526 3.11 -0.82 7.39
C HIS A 526 3.14 -1.65 8.69
N PHE A 527 4.32 -2.19 9.03
CA PHE A 527 4.52 -3.11 10.16
C PHE A 527 5.11 -2.44 11.42
N ARG A 528 5.45 -1.14 11.38
CA ARG A 528 6.18 -0.47 12.47
C ARG A 528 5.38 0.59 13.24
N TYR A 529 4.14 0.89 12.85
CA TYR A 529 3.31 1.87 13.57
C TYR A 529 3.11 1.57 15.06
N PHE A 530 3.16 0.29 15.45
CA PHE A 530 2.99 -0.13 16.85
C PHE A 530 4.32 -0.38 17.59
N SER A 531 5.46 -0.13 16.94
CA SER A 531 6.81 -0.09 17.56
C SER A 531 7.40 1.33 17.59
N ASN A 532 7.04 2.20 16.65
CA ASN A 532 7.49 3.59 16.60
C ASN A 532 7.03 4.37 17.84
N ILE A 533 7.93 5.10 18.49
CA ILE A 533 7.66 5.76 19.78
C ILE A 533 6.56 6.82 19.64
N ASP A 534 6.61 7.64 18.59
CA ASP A 534 5.70 8.77 18.39
C ASP A 534 4.27 8.32 18.13
N THR A 535 4.09 7.33 17.23
CA THR A 535 2.77 6.78 16.89
C THR A 535 2.14 6.03 18.08
N ARG A 536 2.93 5.29 18.87
CA ARG A 536 2.45 4.62 20.10
C ARG A 536 2.02 5.61 21.16
N GLY A 537 2.82 6.66 21.39
CA GLY A 537 2.51 7.73 22.34
C GLY A 537 1.22 8.46 21.95
N ALA A 538 1.11 8.86 20.68
CA ALA A 538 -0.08 9.51 20.14
C ALA A 538 -1.33 8.60 20.21
N LEU A 539 -1.19 7.31 19.89
CA LEU A 539 -2.29 6.33 20.03
C LEU A 539 -2.77 6.23 21.47
N ARG A 540 -1.85 6.13 22.44
CA ARG A 540 -2.19 6.09 23.87
C ARG A 540 -2.95 7.35 24.27
N ASP A 541 -2.37 8.52 23.99
CA ASP A 541 -2.96 9.82 24.36
C ASP A 541 -4.34 9.97 23.71
N TRP A 542 -4.44 9.50 22.46
CA TRP A 542 -5.63 9.04 21.75
C TRP A 542 -6.78 8.62 22.64
N LEU A 543 -6.53 7.43 23.16
CA LEU A 543 -7.48 6.56 23.79
C LEU A 543 -7.85 7.04 25.20
N VAL A 544 -6.91 7.67 25.92
CA VAL A 544 -7.08 7.96 27.35
C VAL A 544 -7.34 9.43 27.68
N ALA A 545 -7.14 10.35 26.72
CA ALA A 545 -7.38 11.77 26.95
C ALA A 545 -8.84 12.06 27.29
N ARG A 546 -9.06 13.03 28.19
CA ARG A 546 -10.40 13.53 28.52
C ARG A 546 -11.02 14.27 27.33
N GLU A 547 -10.21 15.07 26.64
CA GLU A 547 -10.58 15.83 25.44
C GLU A 547 -9.49 15.64 24.38
N VAL A 548 -9.88 15.36 23.13
CA VAL A 548 -8.92 15.08 22.04
C VAL A 548 -8.54 16.32 21.23
N LEU A 549 -9.33 17.39 21.26
CA LEU A 549 -9.06 18.61 20.49
C LEU A 549 -7.71 19.27 20.84
N PRO A 550 -7.25 19.29 22.10
CA PRO A 550 -5.94 19.84 22.44
C PRO A 550 -4.73 18.98 22.00
N LEU A 551 -4.95 17.73 21.56
CA LEU A 551 -3.85 16.86 21.16
C LEU A 551 -3.22 17.35 19.85
N THR A 552 -2.05 17.96 19.94
CA THR A 552 -1.34 18.57 18.80
C THR A 552 -0.77 17.55 17.82
N ALA A 553 -0.60 16.30 18.25
CA ALA A 553 -0.13 15.21 17.40
C ALA A 553 -1.12 14.86 16.28
N PHE A 554 -2.42 15.14 16.48
CA PHE A 554 -3.46 14.91 15.48
C PHE A 554 -3.96 16.23 14.91
N GLN A 555 -3.79 16.42 13.60
CA GLN A 555 -4.25 17.58 12.85
C GLN A 555 -5.65 17.34 12.25
N PRO A 556 -6.38 18.39 11.82
CA PRO A 556 -7.61 18.19 11.06
C PRO A 556 -7.37 17.31 9.81
N LEU A 557 -8.35 16.47 9.46
CA LEU A 557 -8.31 15.69 8.23
C LEU A 557 -8.03 16.63 7.04
N PRO A 558 -7.10 16.30 6.13
CA PRO A 558 -6.95 17.04 4.88
C PRO A 558 -8.30 17.06 4.14
N GLY A 559 -8.64 18.19 3.49
CA GLY A 559 -9.94 18.41 2.84
C GLY A 559 -10.30 17.35 1.79
N ARG A 560 -11.58 17.28 1.40
CA ARG A 560 -12.11 16.27 0.46
C ARG A 560 -11.28 16.23 -0.83
N PHE A 561 -10.91 15.02 -1.25
CA PHE A 561 -10.18 14.78 -2.50
C PHE A 561 -10.93 15.27 -3.76
N GLU A 562 -12.26 15.43 -3.70
CA GLU A 562 -13.05 16.02 -4.79
C GLU A 562 -12.83 17.54 -4.95
N ASP A 563 -12.45 18.27 -3.89
CA ASP A 563 -12.14 19.70 -4.00
C ASP A 563 -10.72 19.95 -4.58
N LEU A 564 -9.88 18.91 -4.67
CA LEU A 564 -8.57 18.97 -5.30
C LEU A 564 -8.64 18.73 -6.82
N GLU A 565 -9.67 18.04 -7.31
CA GLU A 565 -9.94 17.88 -8.75
C GLU A 565 -11.03 18.84 -9.25
N ALA A 566 -12.06 19.19 -8.47
CA ALA A 566 -13.11 20.12 -8.90
C ALA A 566 -12.68 21.60 -8.84
N ALA A 567 -11.69 21.96 -8.02
CA ALA A 567 -11.06 23.29 -8.09
C ALA A 567 -10.11 23.43 -9.30
N THR A 568 -9.96 22.38 -10.13
CA THR A 568 -9.23 22.42 -11.40
C THR A 568 -10.11 22.74 -12.61
N GLY A 569 -11.42 22.93 -12.40
CA GLY A 569 -12.37 23.35 -13.42
C GLY A 569 -12.69 24.84 -13.34
N ASP A 570 -11.98 25.63 -14.15
CA ASP A 570 -12.40 26.93 -14.70
C ASP A 570 -13.08 27.92 -13.72
N GLU A 571 -12.32 28.46 -12.76
CA GLU A 571 -12.55 29.85 -12.35
C GLU A 571 -11.52 30.74 -13.04
N GLN A 572 -11.96 31.34 -14.14
CA GLN A 572 -11.39 32.57 -14.65
C GLN A 572 -11.37 33.61 -13.53
N VAL A 573 -10.22 33.77 -12.87
CA VAL A 573 -9.92 35.04 -12.20
C VAL A 573 -9.68 36.05 -13.33
N ALA A 574 -10.77 36.70 -13.72
CA ALA A 574 -10.74 37.91 -14.51
C ALA A 574 -9.67 38.85 -13.95
N GLY A 575 -8.85 39.37 -14.85
CA GLY A 575 -7.61 40.07 -14.51
C GLY A 575 -7.80 41.17 -13.47
N VAL A 576 -7.06 41.04 -12.37
CA VAL A 576 -6.69 42.20 -11.55
C VAL A 576 -5.33 42.67 -12.05
N SER A 577 -5.36 43.49 -13.10
CA SER A 577 -4.25 44.39 -13.38
C SER A 577 -4.20 45.46 -12.29
N ARG A 578 -3.01 45.59 -11.68
CA ARG A 578 -2.45 46.81 -11.07
C ARG A 578 -3.32 47.54 -10.02
N GLY A 579 -3.15 47.11 -8.78
CA GLY A 579 -3.29 47.96 -7.59
C GLY A 579 -2.34 47.43 -6.53
N ALA A 580 -1.18 48.07 -6.35
CA ALA A 580 -0.25 47.73 -5.28
C ALA A 580 -0.94 48.05 -3.93
N ASP A 581 -1.32 47.01 -3.19
CA ASP A 581 -1.89 47.16 -1.87
C ASP A 581 -0.73 47.32 -0.87
N ASP A 582 -0.65 48.52 -0.26
CA ASP A 582 0.43 49.02 0.60
C ASP A 582 0.76 48.06 1.78
N ARG A 583 -0.18 47.18 2.13
CA ARG A 583 -0.02 46.10 3.13
C ARG A 583 0.98 45.01 2.73
N THR A 584 1.08 44.68 1.44
CA THR A 584 1.99 43.61 0.97
C THR A 584 3.42 44.10 0.74
N ALA A 585 3.62 45.41 0.52
CA ALA A 585 4.94 46.01 0.30
C ALA A 585 5.86 45.93 1.53
N ASN A 586 5.27 45.85 2.74
CA ASN A 586 5.99 45.83 4.01
C ASN A 586 6.20 44.42 4.61
N LEU A 587 5.78 43.34 3.93
CA LEU A 587 6.04 41.98 4.41
C LEU A 587 7.46 41.51 4.04
N PRO A 588 8.12 40.68 4.86
CA PRO A 588 9.32 39.96 4.44
C PRO A 588 9.03 39.13 3.19
N VAL A 589 9.98 39.09 2.25
CA VAL A 589 9.83 38.35 1.00
C VAL A 589 10.39 36.94 1.16
N VAL A 590 9.69 35.95 0.61
CA VAL A 590 10.23 34.60 0.42
C VAL A 590 10.24 34.24 -1.06
N VAL A 591 11.41 33.90 -1.58
CA VAL A 591 11.60 33.40 -2.94
C VAL A 591 11.60 31.88 -2.90
N VAL A 592 10.67 31.27 -3.61
CA VAL A 592 10.57 29.81 -3.74
C VAL A 592 11.23 29.39 -5.05
N LEU A 593 12.29 28.58 -4.93
CA LEU A 593 12.98 27.95 -6.05
C LEU A 593 12.62 26.46 -6.09
N PRO A 594 12.06 25.97 -7.21
CA PRO A 594 11.67 24.59 -7.36
C PRO A 594 12.88 23.66 -7.47
N GLY A 595 12.62 22.36 -7.34
CA GLY A 595 13.55 21.31 -7.74
C GLY A 595 13.64 21.12 -9.25
N VAL A 596 14.43 20.11 -9.64
CA VAL A 596 14.52 19.69 -11.05
C VAL A 596 13.11 19.37 -11.58
N MET A 597 12.81 19.83 -12.80
CA MET A 597 11.50 19.63 -13.45
C MET A 597 10.28 20.23 -12.72
N GLY A 598 10.49 21.09 -11.71
CA GLY A 598 9.42 21.71 -10.93
C GLY A 598 8.83 23.00 -11.50
N SER A 599 9.20 23.39 -12.73
CA SER A 599 8.60 24.51 -13.48
C SER A 599 7.98 24.01 -14.77
N HIS A 600 6.85 24.59 -15.16
CA HIS A 600 6.26 24.38 -16.47
C HIS A 600 7.13 24.96 -17.59
N LEU A 601 7.26 24.25 -18.71
CA LEU A 601 7.95 24.72 -19.91
C LEU A 601 6.97 24.88 -21.06
N ALA A 602 6.98 26.06 -21.70
CA ALA A 602 6.15 26.37 -22.84
C ALA A 602 7.00 26.77 -24.06
N VAL A 603 6.55 26.38 -25.25
CA VAL A 603 7.15 26.78 -26.53
C VAL A 603 6.42 28.03 -27.04
N GLY A 604 7.17 29.07 -27.38
CA GLY A 604 6.61 30.34 -27.89
C GLY A 604 5.65 31.04 -26.93
N GLY A 605 5.77 30.77 -25.62
CA GLY A 605 4.96 31.37 -24.55
C GLY A 605 3.48 30.98 -24.55
N LYS A 606 3.06 29.99 -25.36
CA LYS A 606 1.63 29.61 -25.50
C LYS A 606 1.39 28.11 -25.48
N ASP A 607 2.32 27.31 -26.01
CA ASP A 607 2.18 25.86 -26.08
C ASP A 607 2.89 25.23 -24.86
N ARG A 608 2.14 24.96 -23.78
CA ARG A 608 2.69 24.32 -22.58
C ARG A 608 2.94 22.85 -22.87
N VAL A 609 4.21 22.45 -22.90
CA VAL A 609 4.61 21.07 -23.17
C VAL A 609 4.87 20.30 -21.87
N TRP A 610 5.50 20.95 -20.90
CA TRP A 610 5.78 20.36 -19.58
C TRP A 610 5.02 21.11 -18.50
N PHE A 611 4.23 20.50 -17.62
CA PHE A 611 3.64 19.16 -17.71
C PHE A 611 2.24 19.24 -18.33
N ASP A 612 2.10 18.86 -19.62
CA ASP A 612 0.81 18.63 -20.29
C ASP A 612 0.69 17.15 -20.66
N PRO A 613 -0.19 16.36 -19.99
CA PRO A 613 -0.31 14.92 -20.24
C PRO A 613 -0.70 14.55 -21.67
N LEU A 614 -1.52 15.36 -22.34
CA LEU A 614 -1.97 15.09 -23.72
C LEU A 614 -0.84 15.39 -24.71
N ASP A 615 -0.11 16.47 -24.49
CA ASP A 615 1.04 16.80 -25.34
C ASP A 615 2.18 15.80 -25.12
N ILE A 616 2.42 15.36 -23.89
CA ILE A 616 3.41 14.30 -23.59
C ILE A 616 3.02 12.96 -24.24
N ALA A 617 1.76 12.53 -24.11
CA ALA A 617 1.27 11.27 -24.68
C ALA A 617 1.31 11.24 -26.21
N SER A 618 1.26 12.40 -26.87
CA SER A 618 1.37 12.54 -28.32
C SER A 618 2.82 12.75 -28.81
N GLY A 619 3.82 12.65 -27.93
CA GLY A 619 5.24 12.79 -28.28
C GLY A 619 5.78 14.23 -28.19
N GLY A 620 5.05 15.14 -27.56
CA GLY A 620 5.36 16.57 -27.43
C GLY A 620 6.67 16.88 -26.71
N LEU A 621 7.27 15.94 -25.96
CA LEU A 621 8.61 16.12 -25.37
C LEU A 621 9.68 16.48 -26.40
N GLY A 622 9.53 16.04 -27.66
CA GLY A 622 10.44 16.44 -28.75
C GLY A 622 10.42 17.94 -29.06
N LYS A 623 9.34 18.66 -28.71
CA LYS A 623 9.23 20.12 -28.86
C LYS A 623 10.13 20.88 -27.87
N ILE A 624 10.42 20.27 -26.73
CA ILE A 624 11.32 20.80 -25.68
C ILE A 624 12.66 20.02 -25.64
N ALA A 625 13.11 19.47 -26.75
CA ALA A 625 14.48 18.97 -26.84
C ALA A 625 15.49 20.11 -26.60
N TRP A 626 16.67 19.80 -26.07
CA TRP A 626 17.70 20.78 -25.72
C TRP A 626 18.08 21.70 -26.90
N GLU A 627 18.07 21.16 -28.11
CA GLU A 627 18.43 21.84 -29.36
C GLU A 627 17.37 22.84 -29.85
N LYS A 628 16.17 22.83 -29.25
CA LYS A 628 15.04 23.67 -29.66
C LYS A 628 15.13 25.04 -28.97
N SER A 629 14.86 26.10 -29.73
CA SER A 629 14.81 27.49 -29.26
C SER A 629 13.39 27.93 -28.91
N GLY A 630 13.25 29.00 -28.12
CA GLY A 630 11.95 29.60 -27.80
C GLY A 630 11.17 28.84 -26.71
N ILE A 631 11.87 28.06 -25.88
CA ILE A 631 11.29 27.48 -24.66
C ILE A 631 11.49 28.46 -23.51
N GLU A 632 10.42 28.67 -22.76
CA GLU A 632 10.41 29.54 -21.57
C GLU A 632 9.79 28.80 -20.39
N ALA A 633 10.27 29.12 -19.19
CA ALA A 633 9.68 28.64 -17.95
C ALA A 633 8.52 29.56 -17.57
N GLU A 634 7.33 28.99 -17.42
CA GLU A 634 6.10 29.76 -17.23
C GLU A 634 5.83 30.01 -15.74
N LYS A 635 5.66 28.94 -14.97
CA LYS A 635 5.36 28.99 -13.54
C LYS A 635 5.82 27.72 -12.84
N LEU A 636 5.85 27.75 -11.51
CA LEU A 636 6.06 26.55 -10.69
C LEU A 636 4.93 25.54 -10.93
N PHE A 637 5.24 24.26 -10.75
CA PHE A 637 4.22 23.24 -10.83
C PHE A 637 3.32 23.31 -9.58
N ASP A 638 2.09 23.78 -9.78
CA ASP A 638 1.17 24.09 -8.68
C ASP A 638 0.90 22.87 -7.79
N MET A 639 0.84 21.66 -8.36
CA MET A 639 0.67 20.41 -7.61
C MET A 639 1.66 20.25 -6.46
N PHE A 640 2.92 20.66 -6.64
CA PHE A 640 3.97 20.50 -5.63
C PHE A 640 4.22 21.78 -4.82
N TYR A 641 4.11 22.95 -5.44
CA TYR A 641 4.56 24.20 -4.82
C TYR A 641 3.41 25.12 -4.36
N SER A 642 2.16 24.88 -4.77
CA SER A 642 1.05 25.79 -4.43
C SER A 642 0.74 25.79 -2.94
N GLY A 643 0.73 24.61 -2.28
CA GLY A 643 0.43 24.48 -0.86
C GLY A 643 1.40 25.29 0.00
N ILE A 644 2.70 25.14 -0.25
CA ILE A 644 3.73 25.88 0.49
C ILE A 644 3.73 27.38 0.15
N CYS A 645 3.51 27.75 -1.11
CA CYS A 645 3.37 29.15 -1.50
C CYS A 645 2.15 29.81 -0.82
N LYS A 646 1.01 29.11 -0.76
CA LYS A 646 -0.21 29.59 -0.11
C LYS A 646 0.02 29.74 1.39
N TYR A 647 0.61 28.74 2.04
CA TYR A 647 0.94 28.81 3.46
C TYR A 647 1.87 30.00 3.78
N LEU A 648 2.96 30.16 3.02
CA LEU A 648 3.90 31.27 3.21
C LEU A 648 3.27 32.64 2.95
N SER A 649 2.32 32.73 2.01
CA SER A 649 1.63 33.98 1.68
C SER A 649 0.81 34.57 2.85
N THR A 650 0.55 33.77 3.88
CA THR A 650 -0.10 34.25 5.11
C THR A 650 0.79 35.19 5.94
N SER A 651 2.11 35.13 5.76
CA SER A 651 3.08 35.92 6.54
C SER A 651 4.21 36.57 5.71
N HIS A 652 4.33 36.21 4.44
CA HIS A 652 5.36 36.70 3.51
C HIS A 652 4.75 37.19 2.20
N ARG A 653 5.44 38.12 1.53
CA ARG A 653 5.28 38.28 0.08
C ARG A 653 5.98 37.10 -0.59
N VAL A 654 5.24 36.25 -1.29
CA VAL A 654 5.79 35.03 -1.92
C VAL A 654 6.12 35.30 -3.37
N GLU A 655 7.40 35.22 -3.69
CA GLU A 655 7.94 35.32 -5.03
C GLU A 655 8.33 33.94 -5.56
N ARG A 656 7.99 33.66 -6.82
CA ARG A 656 8.18 32.33 -7.43
C ARG A 656 9.20 32.43 -8.54
N PHE A 657 10.35 31.77 -8.39
CA PHE A 657 11.39 31.78 -9.41
C PHE A 657 11.30 30.52 -10.27
N ALA A 658 10.43 30.55 -11.28
CA ALA A 658 10.35 29.51 -12.29
C ALA A 658 11.54 29.60 -13.24
N TYR A 659 12.14 28.46 -13.59
CA TYR A 659 13.30 28.42 -14.46
C TYR A 659 13.32 27.18 -15.34
N ASP A 660 14.03 27.27 -16.48
CA ASP A 660 14.17 26.16 -17.41
C ASP A 660 15.21 25.18 -16.87
N TRP A 661 14.72 24.10 -16.28
CA TRP A 661 15.53 23.08 -15.63
C TRP A 661 16.47 22.32 -16.57
N ARG A 662 16.36 22.52 -17.88
CA ARG A 662 17.29 21.95 -18.88
C ARG A 662 18.56 22.80 -19.03
N GLN A 663 18.52 24.07 -18.62
CA GLN A 663 19.62 25.00 -18.84
C GLN A 663 20.80 24.74 -17.88
N PRO A 664 22.06 24.95 -18.34
CA PRO A 664 23.23 24.88 -17.47
C PRO A 664 23.11 25.80 -16.26
N LEU A 665 23.65 25.36 -15.12
CA LEU A 665 23.62 26.13 -13.88
C LEU A 665 24.24 27.52 -14.02
N ASP A 666 25.25 27.70 -14.89
CA ASP A 666 25.85 29.02 -15.14
C ASP A 666 24.89 30.02 -15.78
N VAL A 667 23.92 29.55 -16.57
CA VAL A 667 22.87 30.37 -17.19
C VAL A 667 21.78 30.66 -16.17
N LEU A 668 21.38 29.64 -15.41
CA LEU A 668 20.38 29.76 -14.34
C LEU A 668 20.87 30.67 -13.21
N ALA A 669 22.17 30.67 -12.91
CA ALA A 669 22.81 31.54 -11.93
C ALA A 669 22.66 33.02 -12.29
N GLU A 670 22.91 33.41 -13.55
CA GLU A 670 22.75 34.80 -14.00
C GLU A 670 21.28 35.23 -13.92
N ARG A 671 20.36 34.39 -14.43
CA ARG A 671 18.93 34.67 -14.38
C ARG A 671 18.42 34.83 -12.94
N CYS A 672 18.91 33.98 -12.04
CA CYS A 672 18.58 34.06 -10.62
C CYS A 672 19.14 35.35 -10.01
N ALA A 673 20.38 35.72 -10.34
CA ALA A 673 20.98 36.96 -9.86
C ALA A 673 20.19 38.19 -10.34
N ASP A 674 19.85 38.27 -11.63
CA ASP A 674 19.09 39.39 -12.19
C ASP A 674 17.70 39.52 -11.54
N PHE A 675 17.05 38.37 -11.27
CA PHE A 675 15.79 38.32 -10.52
C PHE A 675 15.95 38.84 -9.09
N LEU A 676 17.01 38.42 -8.38
CA LEU A 676 17.27 38.86 -7.02
C LEU A 676 17.66 40.34 -6.97
N GLU A 677 18.43 40.85 -7.92
CA GLU A 677 18.76 42.29 -8.03
C GLU A 677 17.50 43.14 -8.22
N GLY A 678 16.60 42.71 -9.11
CA GLY A 678 15.29 43.34 -9.30
C GLY A 678 14.52 43.39 -7.98
N LEU A 679 14.41 42.25 -7.29
CA LEU A 679 13.71 42.17 -6.01
C LEU A 679 14.35 43.03 -4.91
N LEU A 680 15.68 43.07 -4.83
CA LEU A 680 16.41 43.91 -3.87
C LEU A 680 16.19 45.41 -4.14
N SER A 681 15.93 45.81 -5.40
CA SER A 681 15.59 47.19 -5.74
C SER A 681 14.16 47.59 -5.38
N GLU A 682 13.23 46.61 -5.35
CA GLU A 682 11.81 46.85 -5.08
C GLU A 682 11.45 46.92 -3.60
N THR A 683 12.26 46.32 -2.72
CA THR A 683 11.94 46.27 -1.28
C THR A 683 13.19 46.39 -0.42
N THR A 684 13.05 46.98 0.75
CA THR A 684 14.07 46.97 1.82
C THR A 684 13.82 45.89 2.87
N GLN A 685 12.71 45.13 2.76
CA GLN A 685 12.34 44.07 3.70
C GLN A 685 13.30 42.86 3.60
N PRO A 686 13.35 42.00 4.63
CA PRO A 686 14.18 40.79 4.60
C PRO A 686 13.75 39.87 3.44
N VAL A 687 14.73 39.39 2.67
CA VAL A 687 14.49 38.41 1.59
C VAL A 687 15.00 37.04 2.06
N ARG A 688 14.14 36.03 1.97
CA ARG A 688 14.43 34.64 2.37
C ARG A 688 14.35 33.75 1.14
N LEU A 689 15.29 32.84 0.99
CA LEU A 689 15.38 31.92 -0.13
C LEU A 689 15.01 30.52 0.35
N LEU A 690 13.97 29.95 -0.25
CA LEU A 690 13.55 28.57 -0.03
C LEU A 690 13.82 27.77 -1.30
N ALA A 691 14.87 26.96 -1.28
CA ALA A 691 15.39 26.29 -2.46
C ALA A 691 15.28 24.77 -2.32
N HIS A 692 14.43 24.15 -3.13
CA HIS A 692 14.22 22.69 -3.13
C HIS A 692 15.12 22.02 -4.17
N SER A 693 15.79 20.91 -3.83
CA SER A 693 16.57 20.07 -4.75
C SER A 693 17.51 20.90 -5.63
N MET A 694 17.41 20.82 -6.96
CA MET A 694 18.22 21.57 -7.92
C MET A 694 18.11 23.09 -7.77
N GLY A 695 17.02 23.63 -7.20
CA GLY A 695 16.91 25.05 -6.87
C GLY A 695 18.01 25.51 -5.92
N GLY A 696 18.48 24.64 -5.02
CA GLY A 696 19.62 24.95 -4.16
C GLY A 696 20.94 24.98 -4.93
N LEU A 697 21.11 24.14 -5.96
CA LEU A 697 22.25 24.22 -6.88
C LEU A 697 22.23 25.53 -7.68
N VAL A 698 21.04 25.99 -8.10
CA VAL A 698 20.88 27.30 -8.76
C VAL A 698 21.32 28.43 -7.84
N ILE A 699 20.92 28.44 -6.56
CA ILE A 699 21.40 29.43 -5.59
C ILE A 699 22.91 29.31 -5.36
N ARG A 700 23.46 28.10 -5.22
CA ARG A 700 24.91 27.91 -5.04
C ARG A 700 25.70 28.39 -6.25
N ALA A 701 25.21 28.17 -7.46
CA ALA A 701 25.79 28.69 -8.69
C ALA A 701 25.69 30.22 -8.74
N CYS A 702 24.56 30.81 -8.31
CA CYS A 702 24.40 32.25 -8.15
C CYS A 702 25.39 32.85 -7.14
N ILE A 703 25.59 32.20 -5.98
CA ILE A 703 26.62 32.58 -4.99
C ILE A 703 28.01 32.56 -5.61
N HIS A 704 28.32 31.54 -6.42
CA HIS A 704 29.63 31.42 -7.05
C HIS A 704 29.87 32.51 -8.10
N LYS A 705 28.86 32.78 -8.94
CA LYS A 705 29.01 33.61 -10.15
C LYS A 705 28.71 35.09 -9.91
N ARG A 706 27.69 35.39 -9.10
CA ARG A 706 27.16 36.73 -8.81
C ARG A 706 27.15 36.97 -7.29
N ARG A 707 28.29 36.69 -6.66
CA ARG A 707 28.48 36.72 -5.21
C ARG A 707 28.02 38.01 -4.54
N ALA A 708 28.30 39.16 -5.17
CA ALA A 708 27.92 40.48 -4.66
C ALA A 708 26.41 40.64 -4.43
N VAL A 709 25.57 40.07 -5.31
CA VAL A 709 24.10 40.12 -5.19
C VAL A 709 23.63 39.34 -3.97
N VAL A 710 24.17 38.13 -3.79
CA VAL A 710 23.78 37.27 -2.67
C VAL A 710 24.33 37.80 -1.35
N ASP A 711 25.54 38.37 -1.33
CA ASP A 711 26.09 39.02 -0.14
C ASP A 711 25.26 40.26 0.24
N GLN A 712 24.81 41.06 -0.73
CA GLN A 712 23.90 42.18 -0.48
C GLN A 712 22.54 41.73 0.07
N LEU A 713 21.99 40.63 -0.45
CA LEU A 713 20.77 40.01 0.07
C LEU A 713 20.96 39.54 1.53
N MET A 714 22.03 38.80 1.78
CA MET A 714 22.32 38.18 3.08
C MET A 714 22.76 39.20 4.14
N ALA A 715 23.18 40.40 3.74
CA ALA A 715 23.46 41.51 4.65
C ALA A 715 22.18 42.10 5.29
N ARG A 716 20.98 41.80 4.78
CA ARG A 716 19.72 42.24 5.38
C ARG A 716 19.41 41.44 6.64
N ASP A 717 19.03 42.13 7.72
CA ASP A 717 18.62 41.46 8.94
C ASP A 717 17.41 40.55 8.69
N GLY A 718 17.47 39.32 9.21
CA GLY A 718 16.44 38.29 8.96
C GLY A 718 16.48 37.60 7.58
N ALA A 719 17.47 37.90 6.72
CA ALA A 719 17.71 37.12 5.50
C ALA A 719 18.14 35.68 5.83
N ARG A 720 17.63 34.72 5.06
CA ARG A 720 17.88 33.28 5.28
C ARG A 720 17.93 32.56 3.94
N LEU A 721 18.80 31.54 3.85
CA LEU A 721 18.77 30.54 2.78
C LEU A 721 18.47 29.19 3.41
N VAL A 722 17.40 28.56 2.96
CA VAL A 722 17.02 27.19 3.33
C VAL A 722 17.10 26.33 2.07
N MET A 723 17.98 25.32 2.10
CA MET A 723 18.13 24.34 1.04
C MET A 723 17.49 23.02 1.48
N LEU A 724 16.46 22.58 0.77
CA LEU A 724 15.70 21.36 1.06
C LEU A 724 16.14 20.27 0.10
N GLY A 725 16.89 19.27 0.59
CA GLY A 725 17.31 18.12 -0.22
C GLY A 725 18.16 18.48 -1.45
N THR A 726 18.98 19.53 -1.36
CA THR A 726 19.90 19.92 -2.43
C THR A 726 21.02 18.88 -2.57
N PRO A 727 21.22 18.28 -3.76
CA PRO A 727 22.19 17.22 -3.97
C PRO A 727 23.65 17.69 -3.94
#